data_AF-A0A7V9V3U9-F1
#
_entry.id   AF-A0A7V9V3U9-F1
#
_cell.length_a   1.000
_cell.length_b   1.000
_cell.length_c   1.000
_cell.angle_alpha   90.00
_cell.angle_beta   90.00
_cell.angle_gamma   90.00
#
_symmetry.space_group_name_H-M   'P 1'
#
loop_
_entity.id
_entity.type
_entity.pdbx_description
1 polymer ?
#
loop_
_entity_poly.entity_id
_entity_poly.type
_entity_poly.pdbx_seq_one_letter_code
_entity_poly.pdbx_strand_id
1 'polypeptide(L)'
;SVSIAAGAVRVFRGEEMGESQKDLLRACAREEIDVHAPFEELPQADQDFVINGEKKNGEYEEDEDSGRWYGVRGFFKWLESKTYKMHVRVLLSRYRSYTTCPSCNGGRFQPEALNYRIEGSASFQLARHKNSKPEAPAPLTLPALAALPICRTRDLLAGISVAPNDSTAGMLRREVITRLTYLCDVGLGYLTLDRSTRTLSGGEIQRVNLTTCLGASLVNTLFVMDEPSVGLHQRDVGRLISVIHNLRDKGNTLLVVEHEEAIIRSADHLIDIGPGRGEQGGELVFEGTLDELISGEVPTRERGARASNPQFAASLPRTSSGERGPNNSKKTVPQDAGRNGLEARAPRSLTRDYLSGRKSIPIPKSRRKSRAVLKIIGASEHNLQNVDVDIPLGVFTCVTGVSGSGKSTLIHDVLYRNLLRAKGQPTEQEPGACKSVTGAHRIGDVVMVDQSQLARTPRSTPILYLGLYDRVRELFAALPESMAQGLTASAFSFNSGSGRCERCCGTGFEKIEMQFLSDLFVRCAECEGKRFQAHVLRVKFYGRSIHDVLELTVSEAIQFFAQIGESAKLGDPLDVLDEVGLGYIRLGQPLNTLSGGESQRLKLVAHLGHSPVVAGVSPASNGHAAGTAATTEAHSRGKLFIFDEPTVGLHFDDVALLVKVFQRLVESGNSIVVIEHNLEVMKCADWIIDLGPEAGDEGGRLVAAGTPEQVAKVDASHTGRFLGGVLGKDKGSAGFQPAVRGILPGTSADVIGDDDVEHSLRVAEDPSGWRPALPTLGVNHAIQIHGAREHNLKNISLEIPRDKMVIITGLSGSGKSTVAFDILFAEGQRRFLDSMSPYARQFVEQLEKPDVDLVQGVPPSVAIEQRVTRGGGKSTVATV
;
A
#
# COMPACT_ATOMS: atom_id res chain seq x y z
N SER A 1 -35.23 -3.52 -4.09
CA SER A 1 -35.46 -4.17 -5.39
C SER A 1 -35.79 -3.12 -6.45
N VAL A 2 -35.48 -3.36 -7.73
CA VAL A 2 -35.73 -2.45 -8.87
C VAL A 2 -36.72 -3.14 -9.81
N SER A 3 -37.64 -2.39 -10.42
CA SER A 3 -38.61 -2.95 -11.37
C SER A 3 -38.01 -3.18 -12.76
N ILE A 4 -38.66 -4.01 -13.57
CA ILE A 4 -38.20 -4.31 -14.94
C ILE A 4 -38.15 -3.03 -15.78
N ALA A 5 -39.18 -2.19 -15.69
CA ALA A 5 -39.26 -0.90 -16.39
C ALA A 5 -38.17 0.09 -15.97
N ALA A 6 -37.75 0.08 -14.70
CA ALA A 6 -36.61 0.85 -14.21
C ALA A 6 -35.24 0.20 -14.54
N GLY A 7 -35.24 -0.82 -15.39
CA GLY A 7 -34.04 -1.51 -15.87
C GLY A 7 -33.50 -2.52 -14.87
N ALA A 8 -34.31 -3.43 -14.32
CA ALA A 8 -33.85 -4.46 -13.38
C ALA A 8 -32.56 -5.18 -13.86
N VAL A 9 -32.45 -5.46 -15.16
CA VAL A 9 -31.25 -6.06 -15.77
C VAL A 9 -30.25 -4.98 -16.18
N ARG A 10 -29.19 -4.83 -15.39
CA ARG A 10 -28.22 -3.73 -15.54
C ARG A 10 -27.54 -3.68 -16.92
N VAL A 11 -27.18 -4.83 -17.50
CA VAL A 11 -26.45 -4.87 -18.78
C VAL A 11 -27.25 -4.28 -19.94
N PHE A 12 -28.58 -4.18 -19.81
CA PHE A 12 -29.45 -3.61 -20.83
C PHE A 12 -29.68 -2.09 -20.69
N ARG A 13 -29.11 -1.42 -19.68
CA ARG A 13 -29.33 0.03 -19.44
C ARG A 13 -28.52 0.96 -20.37
N GLY A 14 -27.63 0.44 -21.23
CA GLY A 14 -26.73 1.23 -22.06
C GLY A 14 -27.20 1.38 -23.51
N GLU A 15 -26.64 2.35 -24.25
CA GLU A 15 -26.99 2.61 -25.66
C GLU A 15 -26.73 1.40 -26.56
N GLU A 16 -25.65 0.64 -26.32
CA GLU A 16 -25.28 -0.52 -27.15
C GLU A 16 -26.19 -1.73 -26.94
N MET A 17 -26.75 -1.92 -25.74
CA MET A 17 -27.50 -3.12 -25.34
C MET A 17 -28.96 -2.80 -24.94
N GLY A 18 -29.39 -1.56 -25.16
CA GLY A 18 -30.74 -1.09 -24.83
C GLY A 18 -31.84 -1.73 -25.68
N GLU A 19 -31.48 -2.36 -26.80
CA GLU A 19 -32.41 -3.16 -27.58
C GLU A 19 -32.90 -4.38 -26.79
N SER A 20 -32.03 -5.05 -26.04
CA SER A 20 -32.41 -6.16 -25.16
C SER A 20 -33.39 -5.75 -24.05
N GLN A 21 -33.32 -4.51 -23.58
CA GLN A 21 -34.33 -3.97 -22.65
C GLN A 21 -35.70 -3.85 -23.33
N LYS A 22 -35.74 -3.43 -24.59
CA LYS A 22 -36.99 -3.34 -25.37
C LYS A 22 -37.55 -4.72 -25.67
N ASP A 23 -36.69 -5.69 -25.96
CA ASP A 23 -37.08 -7.10 -26.14
C ASP A 23 -37.72 -7.68 -24.89
N LEU A 24 -37.09 -7.44 -23.73
CA LEU A 24 -37.62 -7.84 -22.42
C LEU A 24 -38.99 -7.21 -22.16
N LEU A 25 -39.15 -5.91 -22.39
CA LEU A 25 -40.44 -5.24 -22.20
C LEU A 25 -41.53 -5.76 -23.15
N ARG A 26 -41.18 -6.06 -24.41
CA ARG A 26 -42.11 -6.69 -25.38
C ARG A 26 -42.53 -8.10 -24.92
N ALA A 27 -41.60 -8.87 -24.38
CA ALA A 27 -41.87 -10.20 -23.85
C ALA A 27 -42.75 -10.16 -22.60
N CYS A 28 -42.45 -9.27 -21.65
CA CYS A 28 -43.29 -9.06 -20.46
C CYS A 28 -44.71 -8.61 -20.82
N ALA A 29 -44.87 -7.77 -21.85
CA ALA A 29 -46.19 -7.36 -22.33
C ALA A 29 -47.01 -8.51 -22.94
N ARG A 30 -46.34 -9.52 -23.54
CA ARG A 30 -47.01 -10.72 -24.09
C ARG A 30 -47.48 -11.68 -23.01
N GLU A 31 -46.71 -11.82 -21.94
CA GLU A 31 -47.00 -12.72 -20.80
C GLU A 31 -47.73 -12.00 -19.65
N GLU A 32 -48.17 -10.75 -19.86
CA GLU A 32 -48.90 -9.93 -18.87
C GLU A 32 -48.15 -9.74 -17.53
N ILE A 33 -46.81 -9.72 -17.56
CA ILE A 33 -45.96 -9.52 -16.38
C ILE A 33 -45.95 -8.04 -15.97
N ASP A 34 -46.16 -7.76 -14.68
CA ASP A 34 -46.07 -6.39 -14.14
C ASP A 34 -44.63 -5.86 -14.18
N VAL A 35 -44.35 -4.95 -15.11
CA VAL A 35 -43.03 -4.35 -15.28
C VAL A 35 -42.71 -3.24 -14.28
N HIS A 36 -43.70 -2.76 -13.51
CA HIS A 36 -43.55 -1.68 -12.53
C HIS A 36 -43.38 -2.20 -11.11
N ALA A 37 -43.84 -3.41 -10.81
CA ALA A 37 -43.55 -4.10 -9.56
C ALA A 37 -42.03 -4.31 -9.38
N PRO A 38 -41.51 -4.21 -8.15
CA PRO A 38 -40.13 -4.61 -7.85
C PRO A 38 -39.90 -6.08 -8.21
N PHE A 39 -38.76 -6.40 -8.85
CA PHE A 39 -38.50 -7.75 -9.38
C PHE A 39 -38.60 -8.88 -8.33
N GLU A 40 -38.30 -8.58 -7.07
CA GLU A 40 -38.37 -9.55 -5.96
C GLU A 40 -39.81 -9.86 -5.52
N GLU A 41 -40.76 -8.96 -5.84
CA GLU A 41 -42.19 -9.10 -5.50
C GLU A 41 -42.97 -9.79 -6.64
N LEU A 42 -42.33 -10.03 -7.79
CA LEU A 42 -42.92 -10.79 -8.89
C LEU A 42 -43.10 -12.26 -8.52
N PRO A 43 -44.14 -12.94 -9.03
CA PRO A 43 -44.26 -14.39 -8.96
C PRO A 43 -42.99 -15.10 -9.44
N GLN A 44 -42.61 -16.21 -8.78
CA GLN A 44 -41.39 -16.95 -9.13
C GLN A 44 -41.36 -17.40 -10.60
N ALA A 45 -42.53 -17.71 -11.18
CA ALA A 45 -42.66 -18.08 -12.59
C ALA A 45 -42.24 -16.92 -13.52
N ASP A 46 -42.61 -15.68 -13.18
CA ASP A 46 -42.31 -14.48 -13.97
C ASP A 46 -40.83 -14.11 -13.83
N GLN A 47 -40.26 -14.27 -12.62
CA GLN A 47 -38.83 -14.13 -12.40
C GLN A 47 -38.04 -15.15 -13.24
N ASP A 48 -38.47 -16.41 -13.25
CA ASP A 48 -37.84 -17.48 -14.01
C ASP A 48 -37.95 -17.26 -15.53
N PHE A 49 -39.08 -16.71 -16.00
CA PHE A 49 -39.27 -16.31 -17.40
C PHE A 49 -38.27 -15.23 -17.81
N VAL A 50 -38.11 -14.19 -16.99
CA VAL A 50 -37.14 -13.11 -17.26
C VAL A 50 -35.71 -13.65 -17.29
N ILE A 51 -35.33 -14.49 -16.33
CA ILE A 51 -33.95 -15.01 -16.18
C ILE A 51 -33.62 -16.04 -17.27
N ASN A 52 -34.51 -16.99 -17.52
CA ASN A 52 -34.19 -18.17 -18.34
C ASN A 52 -34.78 -18.10 -19.76
N GLY A 53 -35.74 -17.21 -20.03
CA GLY A 53 -36.38 -17.08 -21.33
C GLY A 53 -37.56 -18.03 -21.55
N GLU A 54 -38.11 -18.00 -22.76
CA GLU A 54 -39.20 -18.87 -23.20
C GLU A 54 -38.74 -20.32 -23.36
N LYS A 55 -39.46 -21.27 -22.73
CA LYS A 55 -39.19 -22.72 -22.86
C LYS A 55 -39.77 -23.27 -24.16
N LYS A 56 -39.05 -24.18 -24.83
CA LYS A 56 -39.55 -24.97 -25.97
C LYS A 56 -39.51 -26.45 -25.58
N ASN A 57 -40.65 -27.15 -25.62
CA ASN A 57 -40.75 -28.58 -25.28
C ASN A 57 -40.08 -29.02 -23.96
N GLY A 58 -40.00 -28.13 -22.96
CA GLY A 58 -39.38 -28.43 -21.66
C GLY A 58 -37.88 -28.14 -21.56
N GLU A 59 -37.21 -27.71 -22.64
CA GLU A 59 -35.78 -27.37 -22.67
C GLU A 59 -35.54 -25.93 -23.17
N TYR A 60 -34.39 -25.35 -22.80
CA TYR A 60 -33.98 -23.99 -23.19
C TYR A 60 -33.07 -24.08 -24.43
N GLU A 61 -33.58 -23.78 -25.63
CA GLU A 61 -32.81 -23.77 -26.89
C GLU A 61 -32.57 -22.36 -27.45
N GLU A 62 -31.44 -22.21 -28.16
CA GLU A 62 -30.90 -20.96 -28.73
C GLU A 62 -31.34 -20.78 -30.18
N ASP A 63 -32.40 -20.01 -30.45
CA ASP A 63 -32.77 -19.58 -31.81
C ASP A 63 -32.84 -18.03 -31.89
N GLU A 64 -31.87 -17.41 -32.58
CA GLU A 64 -31.79 -15.94 -32.81
C GLU A 64 -32.94 -15.40 -33.69
N ASP A 65 -33.64 -16.26 -34.44
CA ASP A 65 -34.61 -15.86 -35.48
C ASP A 65 -36.10 -16.11 -35.12
N SER A 66 -36.41 -16.48 -33.87
CA SER A 66 -37.78 -16.88 -33.49
C SER A 66 -38.68 -15.77 -32.92
N GLY A 67 -38.15 -14.56 -32.70
CA GLY A 67 -38.89 -13.45 -32.07
C GLY A 67 -39.28 -13.70 -30.59
N ARG A 68 -38.70 -14.74 -29.98
CA ARG A 68 -38.96 -15.17 -28.59
C ARG A 68 -37.98 -14.52 -27.62
N TRP A 69 -38.38 -14.46 -26.35
CA TRP A 69 -37.51 -13.99 -25.30
C TRP A 69 -36.42 -15.02 -24.96
N TYR A 70 -35.17 -14.68 -25.26
CA TYR A 70 -33.98 -15.52 -25.04
C TYR A 70 -33.52 -15.60 -23.57
N GLY A 71 -34.10 -14.78 -22.68
CA GLY A 71 -33.72 -14.75 -21.27
C GLY A 71 -32.38 -14.05 -21.01
N VAL A 72 -32.20 -13.57 -19.77
CA VAL A 72 -30.93 -12.97 -19.34
C VAL A 72 -29.78 -13.99 -19.45
N ARG A 73 -30.02 -15.26 -19.13
CA ARG A 73 -29.02 -16.33 -19.28
C ARG A 73 -28.67 -16.60 -20.75
N GLY A 74 -29.65 -16.62 -21.65
CA GLY A 74 -29.39 -16.80 -23.09
C GLY A 74 -28.57 -15.65 -23.66
N PHE A 75 -28.84 -14.41 -23.23
CA PHE A 75 -28.02 -13.24 -23.59
C PHE A 75 -26.55 -13.42 -23.19
N PHE A 76 -26.28 -13.87 -21.97
CA PHE A 76 -24.91 -14.09 -21.53
C PHE A 76 -24.23 -15.24 -22.27
N LYS A 77 -24.94 -16.36 -22.54
CA LYS A 77 -24.39 -17.44 -23.40
C LYS A 77 -24.02 -16.94 -24.79
N TRP A 78 -24.85 -16.10 -25.39
CA TRP A 78 -24.55 -15.46 -26.66
C TRP A 78 -23.32 -14.55 -26.58
N LEU A 79 -23.17 -13.74 -25.53
CA LEU A 79 -21.95 -12.97 -25.32
C LEU A 79 -20.72 -13.87 -25.17
N GLU A 80 -20.85 -15.03 -24.53
CA GLU A 80 -19.77 -16.00 -24.35
C GLU A 80 -19.29 -16.61 -25.67
N SER A 81 -20.17 -16.80 -26.66
CA SER A 81 -19.73 -17.22 -28.01
C SER A 81 -18.91 -16.13 -28.73
N LYS A 82 -19.05 -14.87 -28.31
CA LYS A 82 -18.37 -13.69 -28.88
C LYS A 82 -17.11 -13.27 -28.12
N THR A 83 -16.56 -14.13 -27.26
CA THR A 83 -15.34 -13.84 -26.48
C THR A 83 -14.10 -13.57 -27.34
N TYR A 84 -14.10 -13.87 -28.64
CA TYR A 84 -13.03 -13.45 -29.54
C TYR A 84 -12.87 -11.92 -29.61
N LYS A 85 -13.97 -11.14 -29.42
CA LYS A 85 -13.94 -9.68 -29.36
C LYS A 85 -13.47 -9.18 -28.00
N MET A 86 -12.48 -8.28 -27.98
CA MET A 86 -11.89 -7.74 -26.74
C MET A 86 -12.90 -7.01 -25.85
N HIS A 87 -13.73 -6.13 -26.41
CA HIS A 87 -14.73 -5.37 -25.64
C HIS A 87 -15.79 -6.28 -25.00
N VAL A 88 -16.14 -7.40 -25.64
CA VAL A 88 -17.06 -8.42 -25.07
C VAL A 88 -16.42 -9.10 -23.86
N ARG A 89 -15.12 -9.43 -23.90
CA ARG A 89 -14.40 -9.98 -22.74
C ARG A 89 -14.41 -9.03 -21.55
N VAL A 90 -14.18 -7.73 -21.80
CA VAL A 90 -14.21 -6.67 -20.78
C VAL A 90 -15.62 -6.46 -20.22
N LEU A 91 -16.66 -6.60 -21.05
CA LEU A 91 -18.04 -6.54 -20.59
C LEU A 91 -18.39 -7.74 -19.70
N LEU A 92 -18.10 -8.97 -20.17
CA LEU A 92 -18.35 -10.21 -19.44
C LEU A 92 -17.63 -10.25 -18.10
N SER A 93 -16.42 -9.71 -17.99
CA SER A 93 -15.69 -9.70 -16.71
C SER A 93 -16.40 -8.90 -15.61
N ARG A 94 -17.32 -8.00 -15.95
CA ARG A 94 -18.11 -7.21 -14.96
C ARG A 94 -19.29 -7.99 -14.37
N TYR A 95 -19.69 -9.09 -15.03
CA TYR A 95 -20.86 -9.89 -14.64
C TYR A 95 -20.50 -11.34 -14.29
N ARG A 96 -19.20 -11.64 -14.19
CA ARG A 96 -18.68 -12.94 -13.80
C ARG A 96 -18.12 -12.88 -12.38
N SER A 97 -18.47 -13.87 -11.58
CA SER A 97 -17.85 -14.14 -10.29
C SER A 97 -17.09 -15.47 -10.34
N TYR A 98 -16.12 -15.64 -9.44
CA TYR A 98 -15.48 -16.92 -9.23
C TYR A 98 -16.36 -17.76 -8.30
N THR A 99 -16.79 -18.93 -8.78
CA THR A 99 -17.56 -19.89 -7.99
C THR A 99 -16.74 -21.15 -7.74
N THR A 100 -17.06 -21.85 -6.65
CA THR A 100 -16.41 -23.11 -6.31
C THR A 100 -16.68 -24.15 -7.40
N CYS A 101 -15.64 -24.78 -7.93
CA CYS A 101 -15.78 -25.82 -8.94
C CYS A 101 -16.57 -27.00 -8.37
N PRO A 102 -17.66 -27.46 -9.02
CA PRO A 102 -18.49 -28.54 -8.50
C PRO A 102 -17.79 -29.90 -8.51
N SER A 103 -16.84 -30.12 -9.44
CA SER A 103 -16.15 -31.41 -9.58
C SER A 103 -15.11 -31.67 -8.49
N CYS A 104 -14.34 -30.64 -8.11
CA CYS A 104 -13.29 -30.78 -7.09
C CYS A 104 -13.63 -30.08 -5.76
N ASN A 105 -14.79 -29.41 -5.69
CA ASN A 105 -15.24 -28.60 -4.56
C ASN A 105 -14.17 -27.61 -4.05
N GLY A 106 -13.40 -27.02 -4.98
CA GLY A 106 -12.31 -26.11 -4.66
C GLY A 106 -10.97 -26.77 -4.31
N GLY A 107 -10.91 -28.11 -4.20
CA GLY A 107 -9.69 -28.84 -3.86
C GLY A 107 -8.63 -28.87 -4.96
N ARG A 108 -8.97 -28.58 -6.22
CA ARG A 108 -8.06 -28.48 -7.39
C ARG A 108 -7.37 -29.76 -7.86
N PHE A 109 -7.55 -30.89 -7.17
CA PHE A 109 -6.97 -32.18 -7.55
C PHE A 109 -7.98 -33.12 -8.22
N GLN A 110 -7.45 -34.06 -8.99
CA GLN A 110 -8.21 -35.20 -9.49
C GLN A 110 -8.59 -36.16 -8.35
N PRO A 111 -9.70 -36.92 -8.47
CA PRO A 111 -10.14 -37.84 -7.42
C PRO A 111 -9.08 -38.85 -6.96
N GLU A 112 -8.22 -39.33 -7.87
CA GLU A 112 -7.18 -40.31 -7.56
C GLU A 112 -6.12 -39.77 -6.58
N ALA A 113 -5.86 -38.46 -6.61
CA ALA A 113 -4.91 -37.84 -5.69
C ALA A 113 -5.46 -37.77 -4.25
N LEU A 114 -6.79 -37.79 -4.08
CA LEU A 114 -7.45 -37.75 -2.76
C LEU A 114 -7.40 -39.11 -2.02
N ASN A 115 -6.90 -40.16 -2.68
CA ASN A 115 -6.66 -41.46 -2.06
C ASN A 115 -5.44 -41.45 -1.13
N TYR A 116 -4.49 -40.53 -1.34
CA TYR A 116 -3.31 -40.37 -0.49
C TYR A 116 -3.65 -39.50 0.72
N ARG A 117 -3.43 -40.04 1.92
CA ARG A 117 -3.80 -39.38 3.18
C ARG A 117 -2.68 -39.44 4.19
N ILE A 118 -2.64 -38.43 5.05
CA ILE A 118 -1.71 -38.32 6.16
C ILE A 118 -2.48 -38.63 7.43
N GLU A 119 -2.00 -39.58 8.23
CA GLU A 119 -2.59 -39.88 9.53
C GLU A 119 -2.44 -38.67 10.47
N GLY A 120 -3.55 -38.24 11.06
CA GLY A 120 -3.53 -37.20 12.08
C GLY A 120 -3.04 -37.76 13.41
N SER A 121 -2.25 -36.98 14.16
CA SER A 121 -1.91 -37.33 15.54
C SER A 121 -3.20 -37.45 16.39
N ALA A 122 -3.27 -38.46 17.28
CA ALA A 122 -4.40 -38.66 18.19
C ALA A 122 -4.71 -37.45 19.10
N SER A 123 -3.72 -36.56 19.29
CA SER A 123 -3.86 -35.29 20.03
C SER A 123 -4.54 -34.17 19.23
N PHE A 124 -4.76 -34.34 17.92
CA PHE A 124 -5.33 -33.33 17.04
C PHE A 124 -6.85 -33.56 16.88
N GLN A 125 -7.64 -32.93 17.73
CA GLN A 125 -9.08 -32.81 17.51
C GLN A 125 -9.32 -31.69 16.50
N LEU A 126 -9.89 -32.00 15.33
CA LEU A 126 -10.54 -30.96 14.53
C LEU A 126 -11.59 -30.32 15.43
N ALA A 127 -11.51 -29.01 15.62
CA ALA A 127 -12.52 -28.24 16.33
C ALA A 127 -13.86 -28.27 15.57
N ARG A 128 -14.53 -29.43 15.56
CA ARG A 128 -15.96 -29.53 15.34
C ARG A 128 -16.62 -29.23 16.68
N HIS A 129 -17.70 -28.45 16.63
CA HIS A 129 -18.59 -28.04 17.71
C HIS A 129 -18.36 -28.70 19.07
N LYS A 130 -18.34 -27.89 20.15
CA LYS A 130 -18.25 -28.30 21.57
C LYS A 130 -19.21 -29.42 22.04
N ASN A 131 -20.07 -29.95 21.17
CA ASN A 131 -21.04 -31.01 21.42
C ASN A 131 -20.85 -32.31 20.59
N SER A 132 -19.80 -32.48 19.79
CA SER A 132 -19.54 -33.76 19.09
C SER A 132 -18.64 -34.70 19.90
N LYS A 133 -19.03 -35.98 19.99
CA LYS A 133 -18.27 -37.06 20.65
C LYS A 133 -16.84 -37.16 20.09
N PRO A 134 -15.85 -37.58 20.89
CA PRO A 134 -14.49 -37.80 20.42
C PRO A 134 -14.46 -38.98 19.44
N GLU A 135 -14.39 -38.69 18.14
CA GLU A 135 -14.04 -39.66 17.09
C GLU A 135 -12.55 -39.55 16.79
N ALA A 136 -11.91 -40.69 16.47
CA ALA A 136 -10.50 -40.73 16.06
C ALA A 136 -10.25 -39.79 14.86
N PRO A 137 -9.11 -39.07 14.82
CA PRO A 137 -8.83 -38.12 13.75
C PRO A 137 -8.78 -38.85 12.40
N ALA A 138 -9.73 -38.54 11.53
CA ALA A 138 -9.76 -39.10 10.19
C ALA A 138 -8.48 -38.70 9.42
N PRO A 139 -7.88 -39.62 8.63
CA PRO A 139 -6.68 -39.31 7.86
C PRO A 139 -6.98 -38.17 6.86
N LEU A 140 -6.12 -37.16 6.84
CA LEU A 140 -6.34 -35.92 6.10
C LEU A 140 -5.84 -36.03 4.66
N THR A 141 -6.63 -35.57 3.70
CA THR A 141 -6.21 -35.38 2.31
C THR A 141 -5.40 -34.08 2.18
N LEU A 142 -4.63 -33.94 1.10
CA LEU A 142 -3.84 -32.72 0.86
C LEU A 142 -4.68 -31.43 0.84
N PRO A 143 -5.88 -31.36 0.20
CA PRO A 143 -6.75 -30.19 0.31
C PRO A 143 -7.22 -29.91 1.73
N ALA A 144 -7.54 -30.95 2.50
CA ALA A 144 -7.99 -30.79 3.88
C ALA A 144 -6.85 -30.24 4.76
N LEU A 145 -5.62 -30.72 4.56
CA LEU A 145 -4.43 -30.19 5.22
C LEU A 145 -4.15 -28.73 4.81
N ALA A 146 -4.25 -28.41 3.51
CA ALA A 146 -3.99 -27.08 2.98
C ALA A 146 -5.03 -26.03 3.41
N ALA A 147 -6.23 -26.48 3.79
CA ALA A 147 -7.30 -25.64 4.33
C ALA A 147 -7.15 -25.33 5.83
N LEU A 148 -6.27 -26.02 6.55
CA LEU A 148 -5.98 -25.70 7.94
C LEU A 148 -5.12 -24.43 8.07
N PRO A 149 -5.26 -23.67 9.16
CA PRO A 149 -4.32 -22.59 9.49
C PRO A 149 -2.88 -23.12 9.57
N ILE A 150 -1.92 -22.35 9.06
CA ILE A 150 -0.50 -22.74 8.98
C ILE A 150 0.07 -23.17 10.34
N CYS A 151 -0.26 -22.47 11.44
CA CYS A 151 0.15 -22.90 12.79
C CYS A 151 -0.33 -24.31 13.13
N ARG A 152 -1.60 -24.62 12.82
CA ARG A 152 -2.17 -25.95 13.08
C ARG A 152 -1.56 -27.01 12.18
N THR A 153 -1.28 -26.68 10.91
CA THR A 153 -0.58 -27.59 9.99
C THR A 153 0.83 -27.91 10.50
N ARG A 154 1.57 -26.91 10.97
CA ARG A 154 2.90 -27.08 11.58
C ARG A 154 2.82 -28.04 12.77
N ASP A 155 1.92 -27.79 13.70
CA ASP A 155 1.78 -28.58 14.94
C ASP A 155 1.34 -30.02 14.64
N LEU A 156 0.45 -30.20 13.66
CA LEU A 156 0.03 -31.51 13.19
C LEU A 156 1.21 -32.28 12.59
N LEU A 157 1.95 -31.67 11.65
CA LEU A 157 3.11 -32.30 11.03
C LEU A 157 4.23 -32.58 12.04
N ALA A 158 4.38 -31.75 13.07
CA ALA A 158 5.29 -31.98 14.17
C ALA A 158 4.87 -33.17 15.05
N GLY A 159 3.59 -33.56 15.07
CA GLY A 159 3.10 -34.74 15.80
C GLY A 159 3.13 -36.06 15.04
N ILE A 160 3.43 -36.06 13.73
CA ILE A 160 3.40 -37.28 12.91
C ILE A 160 4.58 -38.21 13.26
N SER A 161 4.29 -39.47 13.56
CA SER A 161 5.29 -40.52 13.69
C SER A 161 5.83 -40.94 12.32
N VAL A 162 7.11 -40.71 12.10
CA VAL A 162 7.83 -41.20 10.91
C VAL A 162 8.54 -42.50 11.29
N ALA A 163 8.44 -43.52 10.44
CA ALA A 163 9.13 -44.78 10.69
C ALA A 163 10.66 -44.54 10.78
N PRO A 164 11.37 -45.14 11.76
CA PRO A 164 12.80 -44.88 11.96
C PRO A 164 13.69 -45.26 10.76
N ASN A 165 13.19 -46.12 9.87
CA ASN A 165 13.88 -46.53 8.64
C ASN A 165 13.68 -45.57 7.46
N ASP A 166 12.81 -44.55 7.58
CA ASP A 166 12.52 -43.60 6.50
C ASP A 166 13.18 -42.22 6.77
N SER A 167 14.48 -42.16 6.49
CA SER A 167 15.27 -40.93 6.62
C SER A 167 14.81 -39.81 5.69
N THR A 168 14.24 -40.16 4.54
CA THR A 168 13.76 -39.22 3.52
C THR A 168 12.53 -38.48 4.02
N ALA A 169 11.53 -39.20 4.53
CA ALA A 169 10.36 -38.58 5.15
C ALA A 169 10.74 -37.72 6.36
N GLY A 170 11.73 -38.14 7.16
CA GLY A 170 12.25 -37.35 8.27
C GLY A 170 12.87 -36.02 7.82
N MET A 171 13.67 -36.02 6.76
CA MET A 171 14.27 -34.81 6.18
C MET A 171 13.19 -33.86 5.61
N LEU A 172 12.25 -34.40 4.83
CA LEU A 172 11.16 -33.61 4.23
C LEU A 172 10.27 -32.99 5.30
N ARG A 173 9.88 -33.75 6.33
CA ARG A 173 9.09 -33.25 7.46
C ARG A 173 9.80 -32.10 8.16
N ARG A 174 11.11 -32.22 8.42
CA ARG A 174 11.89 -31.16 9.07
C ARG A 174 11.90 -29.88 8.22
N GLU A 175 12.14 -30.00 6.92
CA GLU A 175 12.14 -28.86 5.99
C GLU A 175 10.76 -28.17 5.93
N VAL A 176 9.68 -28.95 5.81
CA VAL A 176 8.31 -28.40 5.79
C VAL A 176 7.98 -27.70 7.10
N ILE A 177 8.27 -28.31 8.26
CA ILE A 177 8.04 -27.69 9.58
C ILE A 177 8.84 -26.39 9.71
N THR A 178 10.08 -26.38 9.22
CA THR A 178 10.95 -25.19 9.27
C THR A 178 10.34 -24.03 8.48
N ARG A 179 9.88 -24.29 7.25
CA ARG A 179 9.20 -23.26 6.42
C ARG A 179 7.88 -22.77 7.03
N LEU A 180 7.07 -23.70 7.56
CA LEU A 180 5.82 -23.32 8.24
C LEU A 180 6.09 -22.52 9.51
N THR A 181 7.20 -22.80 10.22
CA THR A 181 7.63 -22.03 11.40
C THR A 181 7.98 -20.61 11.02
N TYR A 182 8.73 -20.39 9.93
CA TYR A 182 9.00 -19.03 9.45
C TYR A 182 7.73 -18.24 9.16
N LEU A 183 6.72 -18.86 8.53
CA LEU A 183 5.41 -18.23 8.30
C LEU A 183 4.69 -17.90 9.61
N CYS A 184 4.80 -18.74 10.64
CA CYS A 184 4.25 -18.45 11.96
C CYS A 184 4.98 -17.29 12.64
N ASP A 185 6.31 -17.25 12.56
CA ASP A 185 7.17 -16.26 13.22
C ASP A 185 6.93 -14.85 12.66
N VAL A 186 6.73 -14.74 11.34
CA VAL A 186 6.33 -13.46 10.71
C VAL A 186 4.85 -13.11 10.92
N GLY A 187 4.11 -13.90 11.71
CA GLY A 187 2.71 -13.61 12.07
C GLY A 187 1.68 -14.00 11.01
N LEU A 188 2.02 -14.84 10.04
CA LEU A 188 1.10 -15.34 9.00
C LEU A 188 0.48 -16.70 9.31
N GLY A 189 0.65 -17.19 10.55
CA GLY A 189 0.18 -18.49 10.98
C GLY A 189 -1.34 -18.72 10.91
N TYR A 190 -2.13 -17.65 10.78
CA TYR A 190 -3.59 -17.71 10.61
C TYR A 190 -4.04 -17.97 9.17
N LEU A 191 -3.16 -17.76 8.19
CA LEU A 191 -3.46 -18.03 6.79
C LEU A 191 -3.51 -19.54 6.54
N THR A 192 -4.16 -19.92 5.44
CA THR A 192 -4.19 -21.29 4.95
C THR A 192 -3.24 -21.43 3.76
N LEU A 193 -2.72 -22.63 3.53
CA LEU A 193 -1.79 -22.89 2.43
C LEU A 193 -2.48 -22.77 1.04
N ASP A 194 -3.79 -23.03 0.97
CA ASP A 194 -4.57 -22.86 -0.28
C ASP A 194 -5.01 -21.40 -0.55
N ARG A 195 -4.77 -20.49 0.41
CA ARG A 195 -5.14 -19.07 0.26
C ARG A 195 -4.49 -18.49 -1.00
N SER A 196 -5.30 -17.87 -1.85
CA SER A 196 -4.82 -17.26 -3.08
C SER A 196 -3.95 -16.04 -2.80
N THR A 197 -2.79 -15.96 -3.46
CA THR A 197 -1.88 -14.80 -3.34
C THR A 197 -2.52 -13.49 -3.81
N ARG A 198 -3.58 -13.53 -4.63
CA ARG A 198 -4.32 -12.33 -5.08
C ARG A 198 -5.20 -11.71 -3.99
N THR A 199 -5.52 -12.48 -2.96
CA THR A 199 -6.40 -12.08 -1.86
C THR A 199 -5.63 -11.68 -0.60
N LEU A 200 -4.31 -11.71 -0.67
CA LEU A 200 -3.42 -11.28 0.40
C LEU A 200 -3.25 -9.76 0.33
N SER A 201 -3.11 -9.12 1.50
CA SER A 201 -2.72 -7.72 1.59
C SER A 201 -1.26 -7.53 1.16
N GLY A 202 -0.86 -6.27 0.89
CA GLY A 202 0.52 -5.94 0.52
C GLY A 202 1.53 -6.42 1.59
N GLY A 203 1.24 -6.13 2.86
CA GLY A 203 2.06 -6.59 3.98
C GLY A 203 2.07 -8.12 4.17
N GLU A 204 0.96 -8.81 3.92
CA GLU A 204 0.93 -10.28 3.95
C GLU A 204 1.86 -10.89 2.89
N ILE A 205 1.79 -10.41 1.64
CA ILE A 205 2.66 -10.88 0.55
C ILE A 205 4.13 -10.60 0.88
N GLN A 206 4.42 -9.39 1.38
CA GLN A 206 5.77 -9.01 1.75
C GLN A 206 6.37 -9.95 2.80
N ARG A 207 5.58 -10.31 3.81
CA ARG A 207 5.99 -11.25 4.85
C ARG A 207 6.12 -12.69 4.33
N VAL A 208 5.29 -13.12 3.40
CA VAL A 208 5.50 -14.42 2.71
C VAL A 208 6.86 -14.41 1.99
N ASN A 209 7.17 -13.38 1.21
CA ASN A 209 8.45 -13.26 0.50
C ASN A 209 9.66 -13.21 1.46
N LEU A 210 9.50 -12.58 2.63
CA LEU A 210 10.51 -12.59 3.68
C LEU A 210 10.82 -14.02 4.17
N THR A 211 9.81 -14.89 4.27
CA THR A 211 10.03 -16.30 4.65
C THR A 211 10.79 -17.09 3.60
N THR A 212 10.59 -16.80 2.30
CA THR A 212 11.38 -17.40 1.22
C THR A 212 12.87 -17.06 1.38
N CYS A 213 13.18 -15.82 1.78
CA CYS A 213 14.55 -15.37 2.07
C CYS A 213 15.17 -16.09 3.28
N LEU A 214 14.39 -16.28 4.35
CA LEU A 214 14.82 -17.04 5.53
C LEU A 214 15.13 -18.50 5.18
N GLY A 215 14.33 -19.11 4.31
CA GLY A 215 14.50 -20.48 3.85
C GLY A 215 15.73 -20.69 2.95
N ALA A 216 16.07 -19.71 2.12
CA ALA A 216 17.22 -19.76 1.23
C ALA A 216 18.58 -19.77 1.97
N SER A 217 18.61 -19.41 3.26
CA SER A 217 19.81 -19.41 4.11
C SER A 217 20.99 -18.65 3.50
N LEU A 218 20.71 -17.51 2.85
CA LEU A 218 21.72 -16.66 2.24
C LEU A 218 22.62 -16.01 3.31
N VAL A 219 23.89 -15.81 2.95
CA VAL A 219 24.92 -15.15 3.76
C VAL A 219 25.63 -14.11 2.91
N ASN A 220 26.21 -13.07 3.53
CA ASN A 220 26.90 -11.97 2.85
C ASN A 220 26.05 -11.33 1.73
N THR A 221 24.74 -11.19 1.99
CA THR A 221 23.75 -10.62 1.07
C THR A 221 23.24 -9.29 1.64
N LEU A 222 22.98 -8.32 0.77
CA LEU A 222 22.28 -7.07 1.11
C LEU A 222 20.77 -7.27 0.91
N PHE A 223 20.00 -7.24 2.00
CA PHE A 223 18.54 -7.22 1.94
C PHE A 223 18.05 -5.78 1.98
N VAL A 224 17.32 -5.36 0.94
CA VAL A 224 16.68 -4.06 0.88
C VAL A 224 15.17 -4.24 1.10
N MET A 225 14.62 -3.66 2.17
CA MET A 225 13.23 -3.86 2.58
C MET A 225 12.46 -2.53 2.61
N ASP A 226 11.24 -2.52 2.07
CA ASP A 226 10.36 -1.35 2.03
C ASP A 226 9.23 -1.48 3.07
N GLU A 227 9.39 -0.86 4.23
CA GLU A 227 8.35 -0.77 5.28
C GLU A 227 7.72 -2.13 5.65
N PRO A 228 8.50 -3.11 6.14
CA PRO A 228 8.01 -4.44 6.48
C PRO A 228 6.98 -4.45 7.62
N SER A 229 6.82 -3.35 8.39
CA SER A 229 5.80 -3.23 9.44
C SER A 229 4.38 -3.02 8.90
N VAL A 230 4.20 -2.85 7.59
CA VAL A 230 2.91 -2.47 7.02
C VAL A 230 1.83 -3.54 7.24
N GLY A 231 0.66 -3.07 7.69
CA GLY A 231 -0.48 -3.92 8.06
C GLY A 231 -0.20 -4.85 9.24
N LEU A 232 0.84 -4.60 10.05
CA LEU A 232 1.08 -5.32 11.31
C LEU A 232 0.51 -4.57 12.51
N HIS A 233 -0.07 -5.34 13.42
CA HIS A 233 -0.44 -4.82 14.73
C HIS A 233 0.81 -4.68 15.62
N GLN A 234 0.82 -3.68 16.51
CA GLN A 234 1.93 -3.35 17.42
C GLN A 234 2.46 -4.55 18.23
N ARG A 235 1.57 -5.48 18.58
CA ARG A 235 1.92 -6.77 19.20
C ARG A 235 2.92 -7.59 18.38
N ASP A 236 2.75 -7.61 17.06
CA ASP A 236 3.47 -8.50 16.16
C ASP A 236 4.75 -7.84 15.59
N VAL A 237 4.90 -6.52 15.72
CA VAL A 237 6.12 -5.79 15.33
C VAL A 237 7.38 -6.33 16.03
N GLY A 238 7.27 -6.70 17.31
CA GLY A 238 8.40 -7.30 18.05
C GLY A 238 8.87 -8.65 17.48
N ARG A 239 7.95 -9.44 16.91
CA ARG A 239 8.30 -10.71 16.23
C ARG A 239 9.05 -10.43 14.93
N LEU A 240 8.58 -9.45 14.16
CA LEU A 240 9.27 -9.01 12.94
C LEU A 240 10.70 -8.54 13.23
N ILE A 241 10.89 -7.71 14.27
CA ILE A 241 12.24 -7.27 14.70
C ILE A 241 13.14 -8.47 15.00
N SER A 242 12.62 -9.48 15.69
CA SER A 242 13.37 -10.70 16.02
C SER A 242 13.79 -11.47 14.75
N VAL A 243 12.92 -11.55 13.75
CA VAL A 243 13.21 -12.18 12.45
C VAL A 243 14.27 -11.39 11.67
N ILE A 244 14.18 -10.06 11.66
CA ILE A 244 15.16 -9.17 11.01
C ILE A 244 16.54 -9.32 11.66
N HIS A 245 16.61 -9.38 13.00
CA HIS A 245 17.86 -9.64 13.70
C HIS A 245 18.43 -11.03 13.38
N ASN A 246 17.61 -12.07 13.29
CA ASN A 246 18.09 -13.40 12.89
C ASN A 246 18.71 -13.38 11.47
N LEU A 247 18.10 -12.67 10.53
CA LEU A 247 18.69 -12.47 9.19
C LEU A 247 20.04 -11.76 9.25
N ARG A 248 20.16 -10.71 10.08
CA ARG A 248 21.42 -9.98 10.31
C ARG A 248 22.49 -10.90 10.87
N ASP A 249 22.15 -11.63 11.93
CA ASP A 249 23.08 -12.43 12.72
C ASP A 249 23.64 -13.63 11.93
N LYS A 250 22.98 -14.01 10.82
CA LYS A 250 23.53 -14.95 9.81
C LYS A 250 24.67 -14.36 8.95
N GLY A 251 25.07 -13.11 9.19
CA GLY A 251 26.10 -12.41 8.41
C GLY A 251 25.54 -11.73 7.16
N ASN A 252 24.35 -11.14 7.26
CA ASN A 252 23.75 -10.34 6.19
C ASN A 252 23.66 -8.87 6.59
N THR A 253 23.63 -8.00 5.58
CA THR A 253 23.39 -6.56 5.78
C THR A 253 21.93 -6.27 5.44
N LEU A 254 21.22 -5.59 6.33
CA LEU A 254 19.81 -5.23 6.12
C LEU A 254 19.68 -3.73 6.01
N LEU A 255 19.16 -3.26 4.89
CA LEU A 255 18.79 -1.87 4.66
C LEU A 255 17.27 -1.77 4.61
N VAL A 256 16.68 -1.13 5.60
CA VAL A 256 15.22 -1.10 5.76
C VAL A 256 14.74 0.35 5.75
N VAL A 257 13.83 0.67 4.82
CA VAL A 257 13.13 1.95 4.81
C VAL A 257 11.95 1.84 5.76
N GLU A 258 11.94 2.63 6.85
CA GLU A 258 10.93 2.50 7.90
C GLU A 258 10.58 3.82 8.60
N HIS A 259 9.38 3.81 9.17
CA HIS A 259 8.79 4.90 9.95
C HIS A 259 8.32 4.45 11.33
N GLU A 260 8.23 3.15 11.58
CA GLU A 260 7.77 2.63 12.87
C GLU A 260 8.80 2.85 13.99
N GLU A 261 8.37 3.47 15.10
CA GLU A 261 9.25 3.83 16.22
C GLU A 261 9.98 2.62 16.81
N ALA A 262 9.28 1.49 16.99
CA ALA A 262 9.87 0.28 17.56
C ALA A 262 11.01 -0.30 16.70
N ILE A 263 10.90 -0.20 15.36
CA ILE A 263 11.92 -0.68 14.42
C ILE A 263 13.10 0.29 14.39
N ILE A 264 12.84 1.60 14.28
CA ILE A 264 13.90 2.62 14.31
C ILE A 264 14.74 2.50 15.59
N ARG A 265 14.10 2.23 16.73
CA ARG A 265 14.79 2.05 18.02
C ARG A 265 15.65 0.78 18.11
N SER A 266 15.39 -0.21 17.25
CA SER A 266 16.10 -1.48 17.23
C SER A 266 17.25 -1.49 16.21
N ALA A 267 17.47 -0.38 15.51
CA ALA A 267 18.49 -0.25 14.48
C ALA A 267 19.91 -0.25 15.07
N ASP A 268 20.87 -0.85 14.35
CA ASP A 268 22.29 -0.70 14.65
C ASP A 268 22.83 0.64 14.12
N HIS A 269 22.26 1.14 13.02
CA HIS A 269 22.65 2.38 12.36
C HIS A 269 21.42 3.05 11.72
N LEU A 270 21.39 4.37 11.73
CA LEU A 270 20.26 5.17 11.27
C LEU A 270 20.73 6.22 10.27
N ILE A 271 19.96 6.36 9.18
CA ILE A 271 20.15 7.37 8.14
C ILE A 271 18.86 8.17 8.05
N ASP A 272 18.93 9.48 8.29
CA ASP A 272 17.80 10.39 8.15
C ASP A 272 17.98 11.27 6.90
N ILE A 273 17.00 11.21 5.99
CA ILE A 273 17.00 11.96 4.73
C ILE A 273 15.89 13.01 4.78
N GLY A 274 16.24 14.27 4.50
CA GLY A 274 15.35 15.40 4.59
C GLY A 274 16.02 16.68 4.09
N PRO A 275 15.82 17.85 4.73
CA PRO A 275 14.91 18.13 5.85
C PRO A 275 13.43 18.25 5.44
N GLY A 276 13.15 18.47 4.14
CA GLY A 276 11.81 18.65 3.59
C GLY A 276 11.37 17.51 2.65
N ARG A 277 10.33 17.79 1.86
CA ARG A 277 9.75 16.88 0.86
C ARG A 277 10.16 17.33 -0.54
N GLY A 278 10.22 16.41 -1.50
CA GLY A 278 10.55 16.72 -2.89
C GLY A 278 11.86 17.47 -3.01
N GLU A 279 11.85 18.64 -3.66
CA GLU A 279 13.05 19.46 -3.89
C GLU A 279 13.65 20.08 -2.61
N GLN A 280 12.86 20.17 -1.53
CA GLN A 280 13.35 20.56 -0.20
C GLN A 280 13.95 19.38 0.59
N GLY A 281 13.82 18.16 0.07
CA GLY A 281 14.46 16.95 0.59
C GLY A 281 15.80 16.68 -0.08
N GLY A 282 16.18 15.41 -0.14
CA GLY A 282 17.35 14.94 -0.87
C GLY A 282 18.70 15.22 -0.19
N GLU A 283 18.70 15.71 1.04
CA GLU A 283 19.92 15.97 1.82
C GLU A 283 20.04 14.94 2.95
N LEU A 284 21.29 14.56 3.26
CA LEU A 284 21.59 13.76 4.43
C LEU A 284 21.50 14.64 5.68
N VAL A 285 20.49 14.39 6.52
CA VAL A 285 20.25 15.15 7.76
C VAL A 285 21.05 14.56 8.92
N PHE A 286 21.11 13.24 9.01
CA PHE A 286 21.84 12.52 10.04
C PHE A 286 22.28 11.13 9.54
N GLU A 287 23.42 10.68 10.04
CA GLU A 287 23.97 9.34 9.85
C GLU A 287 24.71 8.96 11.14
N GLY A 288 24.36 7.82 11.74
CA GLY A 288 24.99 7.37 12.99
C GLY A 288 24.09 6.45 13.82
N THR A 289 24.36 6.36 15.12
CA THR A 289 23.55 5.56 16.05
C THR A 289 22.32 6.34 16.56
N LEU A 290 21.34 5.63 17.13
CA LEU A 290 20.16 6.27 17.72
C LEU A 290 20.53 7.22 18.88
N ASP A 291 21.49 6.81 19.72
CA ASP A 291 21.92 7.59 20.88
C ASP A 291 22.59 8.90 20.45
N GLU A 292 23.38 8.88 19.37
CA GLU A 292 23.94 10.06 18.72
C GLU A 292 22.83 10.99 18.17
N LEU A 293 21.80 10.44 17.53
CA LEU A 293 20.68 11.25 17.03
C LEU A 293 19.97 11.97 18.19
N ILE A 294 19.66 11.25 19.28
CA ILE A 294 18.89 11.79 20.41
C ILE A 294 19.71 12.80 21.23
N SER A 295 20.98 12.50 21.51
CA SER A 295 21.90 13.41 22.20
C SER A 295 22.17 14.69 21.39
N GLY A 296 22.06 14.60 20.05
CA GLY A 296 22.37 15.70 19.15
C GLY A 296 23.86 15.89 18.94
N GLU A 297 24.69 14.94 19.39
CA GLU A 297 26.10 14.84 19.04
C GLU A 297 26.18 14.34 17.60
N VAL A 298 26.37 15.25 16.66
CA VAL A 298 26.72 14.88 15.29
C VAL A 298 28.16 14.37 15.35
N PRO A 299 28.46 13.15 14.86
CA PRO A 299 29.85 12.75 14.66
C PRO A 299 30.53 13.83 13.82
N THR A 300 31.55 14.48 14.37
CA THR A 300 32.36 15.47 13.66
C THR A 300 33.12 14.78 12.52
N ARG A 301 32.45 14.52 11.40
CA ARG A 301 33.08 14.28 10.10
C ARG A 301 33.18 15.63 9.41
N GLU A 302 34.42 16.01 9.16
CA GLU A 302 34.82 17.30 8.61
C GLU A 302 33.95 17.70 7.41
N ARG A 303 33.48 18.96 7.39
CA ARG A 303 33.11 19.66 6.16
C ARG A 303 34.37 19.88 5.31
N GLY A 304 34.92 18.80 4.77
CA GLY A 304 36.09 18.78 3.88
C GLY A 304 35.72 18.99 2.42
N ALA A 305 34.82 19.93 2.11
CA ALA A 305 34.58 20.40 0.75
C ALA A 305 35.11 21.83 0.59
N ARG A 306 36.44 21.99 0.78
CA ARG A 306 37.30 23.06 0.23
C ARG A 306 38.71 22.94 0.83
N ALA A 307 39.45 21.93 0.42
CA ALA A 307 40.91 21.97 0.45
C ALA A 307 41.40 21.27 -0.81
N SER A 308 41.82 22.08 -1.77
CA SER A 308 42.58 21.67 -2.95
C SER A 308 43.74 20.76 -2.52
N ASN A 309 43.74 19.55 -3.06
CA ASN A 309 44.81 18.57 -2.91
C ASN A 309 46.10 19.10 -3.58
N PRO A 310 47.20 19.40 -2.86
CA PRO A 310 48.42 19.88 -3.49
C PRO A 310 49.38 18.72 -3.70
N GLN A 311 49.08 17.81 -4.63
CA GLN A 311 50.05 16.78 -5.06
C GLN A 311 50.15 16.56 -6.57
N PHE A 312 49.50 17.38 -7.39
CA PHE A 312 49.71 17.41 -8.84
C PHE A 312 49.83 18.85 -9.35
N ALA A 313 50.98 19.48 -9.13
CA ALA A 313 51.40 20.68 -9.85
C ALA A 313 52.92 20.85 -9.74
N ALA A 314 53.67 19.99 -10.42
CA ALA A 314 55.07 20.26 -10.72
C ALA A 314 55.16 21.07 -12.02
N SER A 315 56.05 22.07 -12.01
CA SER A 315 56.58 22.85 -13.13
C SER A 315 55.64 23.83 -13.85
N LEU A 316 55.80 25.13 -13.57
CA LEU A 316 56.14 26.19 -14.54
C LEU A 316 56.48 27.50 -13.78
N PRO A 317 57.36 28.38 -14.30
CA PRO A 317 58.09 29.37 -13.51
C PRO A 317 57.32 30.67 -13.26
N ARG A 318 57.56 31.25 -12.08
CA ARG A 318 57.14 32.60 -11.68
C ARG A 318 57.88 33.67 -12.50
N THR A 319 57.15 34.61 -13.07
CA THR A 319 57.65 35.95 -13.41
C THR A 319 56.96 37.00 -12.55
N SER A 320 57.79 37.90 -12.03
CA SER A 320 57.46 38.96 -11.08
C SER A 320 57.39 40.31 -11.79
N SER A 321 56.29 41.02 -11.60
CA SER A 321 56.19 42.49 -11.61
C SER A 321 54.79 42.82 -11.05
N GLY A 322 54.57 43.61 -10.01
CA GLY A 322 55.39 44.66 -9.44
C GLY A 322 54.90 46.01 -9.96
N GLU A 323 53.73 46.48 -9.50
CA GLU A 323 53.35 47.89 -9.62
C GLU A 323 52.32 48.32 -8.56
N ARG A 324 52.58 49.51 -8.00
CA ARG A 324 51.91 50.16 -6.86
C ARG A 324 50.80 51.09 -7.36
N GLY A 325 49.76 51.30 -6.54
CA GLY A 325 48.89 52.49 -6.66
C GLY A 325 47.75 52.51 -5.65
N PRO A 326 47.48 53.61 -4.92
CA PRO A 326 46.75 53.60 -3.64
C PRO A 326 45.31 54.12 -3.73
N ASN A 327 44.43 53.76 -2.77
CA ASN A 327 43.68 54.74 -1.97
C ASN A 327 42.68 54.14 -0.96
N ASN A 328 42.80 54.67 0.25
CA ASN A 328 41.81 54.86 1.33
C ASN A 328 40.32 54.71 0.97
N SER A 329 39.57 53.98 1.79
CA SER A 329 38.54 54.62 2.63
C SER A 329 38.09 53.71 3.78
N LYS A 330 38.21 54.25 4.99
CA LYS A 330 37.73 53.71 6.26
C LYS A 330 36.20 53.63 6.25
N LYS A 331 35.64 52.47 6.59
CA LYS A 331 34.36 52.40 7.32
C LYS A 331 34.50 51.44 8.49
N THR A 332 34.42 52.06 9.66
CA THR A 332 34.32 51.51 11.00
C THR A 332 33.11 50.59 11.16
N VAL A 333 33.33 49.37 11.63
CA VAL A 333 32.30 48.53 12.25
C VAL A 333 32.71 48.33 13.71
N PRO A 334 31.81 48.48 14.70
CA PRO A 334 32.18 48.43 16.11
C PRO A 334 32.56 47.01 16.52
N GLN A 335 33.67 46.89 17.24
CA GLN A 335 33.95 45.74 18.08
C GLN A 335 33.04 45.84 19.31
N ASP A 336 32.14 44.88 19.47
CA ASP A 336 31.71 44.48 20.80
C ASP A 336 31.76 42.95 20.89
N ALA A 337 32.75 42.51 21.66
CA ALA A 337 32.98 41.12 22.02
C ALA A 337 32.02 40.76 23.15
N GLY A 338 30.98 39.98 22.83
CA GLY A 338 30.06 39.41 23.81
C GLY A 338 29.86 37.93 23.53
N ARG A 339 30.59 37.10 24.28
CA ARG A 339 30.42 35.65 24.49
C ARG A 339 29.13 35.06 23.90
N ASN A 340 29.23 34.41 22.74
CA ASN A 340 28.32 33.33 22.36
C ASN A 340 29.18 32.18 21.89
N GLY A 341 29.23 31.13 22.70
CA GLY A 341 29.78 29.84 22.27
C GLY A 341 29.06 29.43 20.99
N LEU A 342 29.84 29.12 19.96
CA LEU A 342 29.36 28.42 18.78
C LEU A 342 29.00 26.99 19.20
N GLU A 343 27.86 26.83 19.87
CA GLU A 343 27.17 25.55 19.87
C GLU A 343 26.79 25.28 18.41
N ALA A 344 27.43 24.28 17.81
CA ALA A 344 27.05 23.78 16.51
C ALA A 344 25.58 23.38 16.58
N ARG A 345 24.69 24.21 16.01
CA ARG A 345 23.25 23.92 15.94
C ARG A 345 23.10 22.56 15.26
N ALA A 346 22.70 21.55 16.04
CA ALA A 346 22.41 20.22 15.52
C ALA A 346 21.41 20.32 14.34
N PRO A 347 21.59 19.51 13.29
CA PRO A 347 20.70 19.51 12.13
C PRO A 347 19.25 19.30 12.56
N ARG A 348 18.33 20.04 11.93
CA ARG A 348 16.89 20.00 12.21
C ARG A 348 16.29 18.69 11.65
N SER A 349 16.49 17.60 12.38
CA SER A 349 15.81 16.32 12.12
C SER A 349 14.44 16.33 12.78
N LEU A 350 13.38 16.26 11.96
CA LEU A 350 12.01 16.07 12.45
C LEU A 350 11.85 14.71 13.12
N THR A 351 12.51 13.67 12.60
CA THR A 351 12.51 12.34 13.19
C THR A 351 13.05 12.38 14.62
N ARG A 352 14.18 13.07 14.86
CA ARG A 352 14.70 13.28 16.22
C ARG A 352 13.66 13.95 17.11
N ASP A 353 13.01 15.00 16.63
CA ASP A 353 12.06 15.76 17.44
C ASP A 353 10.86 14.91 17.87
N TYR A 354 10.39 13.98 17.03
CA TYR A 354 9.37 12.99 17.42
C TYR A 354 9.91 11.91 18.36
N LEU A 355 11.07 11.30 18.07
CA LEU A 355 11.66 10.22 18.89
C LEU A 355 12.09 10.68 20.28
N SER A 356 12.48 11.95 20.42
CA SER A 356 12.83 12.59 21.71
C SER A 356 11.61 13.17 22.45
N GLY A 357 10.44 13.18 21.83
CA GLY A 357 9.20 13.75 22.39
C GLY A 357 9.14 15.28 22.38
N ARG A 358 10.07 15.98 21.72
CA ARG A 358 10.01 17.45 21.52
C ARG A 358 8.84 17.86 20.65
N LYS A 359 8.44 17.00 19.71
CA LYS A 359 7.24 17.09 18.90
C LYS A 359 6.41 15.83 19.10
N SER A 360 5.09 15.97 19.12
CA SER A 360 4.17 14.85 19.23
C SER A 360 2.83 15.21 18.58
N ILE A 361 2.06 14.19 18.18
CA ILE A 361 0.69 14.40 17.73
C ILE A 361 -0.18 14.58 18.99
N PRO A 362 -0.84 15.75 19.17
CA PRO A 362 -1.56 16.04 20.39
C PRO A 362 -2.82 15.17 20.52
N ILE A 363 -3.10 14.70 21.73
CA ILE A 363 -4.36 14.01 22.04
C ILE A 363 -5.50 15.05 22.04
N PRO A 364 -6.65 14.78 21.38
CA PRO A 364 -7.80 15.68 21.43
C PRO A 364 -8.27 15.91 22.87
N LYS A 365 -8.46 17.19 23.25
CA LYS A 365 -8.91 17.58 24.61
C LYS A 365 -10.28 17.03 24.99
N SER A 366 -11.15 16.80 24.00
CA SER A 366 -12.49 16.23 24.18
C SER A 366 -12.88 15.40 22.97
N ARG A 367 -13.50 14.25 23.20
CA ARG A 367 -14.05 13.38 22.15
C ARG A 367 -15.43 13.89 21.70
N ARG A 368 -15.70 13.84 20.41
CA ARG A 368 -17.00 14.26 19.84
C ARG A 368 -18.11 13.29 20.22
N LYS A 369 -19.34 13.81 20.33
CA LYS A 369 -20.54 12.98 20.53
C LYS A 369 -21.16 12.62 19.19
N SER A 370 -21.55 11.36 19.04
CA SER A 370 -22.23 10.86 17.84
C SER A 370 -23.59 11.52 17.64
N ARG A 371 -23.92 11.93 16.41
CA ARG A 371 -25.26 12.46 16.05
C ARG A 371 -26.24 11.34 15.74
N ALA A 372 -25.74 10.24 15.21
CA ALA A 372 -26.50 9.06 14.83
C ALA A 372 -25.58 7.82 14.84
N VAL A 373 -26.14 6.65 14.55
CA VAL A 373 -25.42 5.38 14.53
C VAL A 373 -25.85 4.57 13.30
N LEU A 374 -24.89 3.91 12.65
CA LEU A 374 -25.12 2.79 11.72
C LEU A 374 -24.98 1.49 12.48
N LYS A 375 -25.89 0.54 12.27
CA LYS A 375 -25.83 -0.76 12.96
C LYS A 375 -25.58 -1.88 11.97
N ILE A 376 -24.58 -2.69 12.25
CA ILE A 376 -24.35 -3.97 11.58
C ILE A 376 -24.82 -5.05 12.55
N ILE A 377 -25.72 -5.93 12.08
CA ILE A 377 -26.28 -7.01 12.89
C ILE A 377 -25.94 -8.34 12.24
N GLY A 378 -25.35 -9.24 13.03
CA GLY A 378 -25.04 -10.61 12.71
C GLY A 378 -24.12 -10.79 11.53
N ALA A 379 -23.03 -10.01 11.46
CA ALA A 379 -22.02 -10.18 10.42
C ALA A 379 -21.31 -11.53 10.57
N SER A 380 -21.33 -12.34 9.51
CA SER A 380 -20.83 -13.73 9.52
C SER A 380 -20.00 -14.08 8.29
N GLU A 381 -19.52 -13.08 7.56
CA GLU A 381 -18.64 -13.28 6.40
C GLU A 381 -17.25 -13.75 6.86
N HIS A 382 -16.66 -14.69 6.12
CA HIS A 382 -15.36 -15.31 6.42
C HIS A 382 -15.22 -15.79 7.88
N ASN A 383 -14.32 -15.19 8.67
CA ASN A 383 -14.07 -15.59 10.06
C ASN A 383 -14.91 -14.82 11.09
N LEU A 384 -15.80 -13.91 10.66
CA LEU A 384 -16.65 -13.14 11.58
C LEU A 384 -17.68 -14.05 12.28
N GLN A 385 -17.78 -13.91 13.60
CA GLN A 385 -18.59 -14.79 14.46
C GLN A 385 -19.92 -14.13 14.86
N ASN A 386 -20.82 -13.90 13.89
CA ASN A 386 -22.12 -13.23 14.10
C ASN A 386 -21.95 -11.91 14.88
N VAL A 387 -21.12 -11.02 14.37
CA VAL A 387 -20.74 -9.77 15.04
C VAL A 387 -21.84 -8.72 14.90
N ASP A 388 -22.26 -8.16 16.03
CA ASP A 388 -23.12 -6.99 16.12
C ASP A 388 -22.25 -5.77 16.47
N VAL A 389 -22.30 -4.70 15.67
CA VAL A 389 -21.49 -3.50 15.92
C VAL A 389 -22.23 -2.21 15.53
N ASP A 390 -22.10 -1.22 16.40
CA ASP A 390 -22.63 0.12 16.23
C ASP A 390 -21.50 1.07 15.80
N ILE A 391 -21.65 1.70 14.64
CA ILE A 391 -20.71 2.68 14.07
C ILE A 391 -21.29 4.09 14.25
N PRO A 392 -20.70 4.92 15.12
CA PRO A 392 -21.18 6.28 15.35
C PRO A 392 -20.93 7.18 14.13
N LEU A 393 -21.91 8.04 13.83
CA LEU A 393 -21.89 9.02 12.74
C LEU A 393 -21.61 10.44 13.26
N GLY A 394 -20.94 11.23 12.43
CA GLY A 394 -20.48 12.59 12.72
C GLY A 394 -19.24 12.65 13.61
N VAL A 395 -18.48 11.54 13.66
CA VAL A 395 -17.27 11.40 14.48
C VAL A 395 -16.18 10.67 13.69
N PHE A 396 -14.96 10.70 14.23
CA PHE A 396 -13.84 9.92 13.73
C PHE A 396 -13.79 8.53 14.41
N THR A 397 -14.17 7.47 13.68
CA THR A 397 -14.12 6.08 14.15
C THR A 397 -12.89 5.35 13.62
N CYS A 398 -12.15 4.67 14.47
CA CYS A 398 -11.04 3.80 14.11
C CYS A 398 -11.43 2.33 14.32
N VAL A 399 -11.15 1.48 13.34
CA VAL A 399 -11.34 0.02 13.39
C VAL A 399 -9.96 -0.61 13.47
N THR A 400 -9.72 -1.40 14.50
CA THR A 400 -8.41 -1.96 14.80
C THR A 400 -8.50 -3.39 15.31
N GLY A 401 -7.36 -3.97 15.67
CA GLY A 401 -7.20 -5.37 16.02
C GLY A 401 -6.11 -6.05 15.21
N VAL A 402 -5.73 -7.26 15.59
CA VAL A 402 -4.60 -8.00 15.00
C VAL A 402 -4.81 -8.32 13.51
N SER A 403 -3.73 -8.48 12.75
CA SER A 403 -3.80 -8.83 11.31
C SER A 403 -4.52 -10.17 11.16
N GLY A 404 -5.53 -10.26 10.28
CA GLY A 404 -6.39 -11.45 10.17
C GLY A 404 -7.56 -11.53 11.16
N SER A 405 -7.81 -10.51 12.00
CA SER A 405 -8.96 -10.51 12.94
C SER A 405 -10.34 -10.30 12.29
N GLY A 406 -10.40 -9.92 11.00
CA GLY A 406 -11.64 -9.66 10.25
C GLY A 406 -11.97 -8.19 10.00
N LYS A 407 -11.02 -7.25 10.21
CA LYS A 407 -11.23 -5.79 9.99
C LYS A 407 -11.70 -5.46 8.57
N SER A 408 -10.93 -5.86 7.56
CA SER A 408 -11.27 -5.60 6.16
C SER A 408 -12.56 -6.32 5.78
N THR A 409 -12.82 -7.51 6.30
CA THR A 409 -14.09 -8.22 6.07
C THR A 409 -15.29 -7.46 6.62
N LEU A 410 -15.20 -6.96 7.85
CA LEU A 410 -16.28 -6.19 8.46
C LEU A 410 -16.55 -4.87 7.71
N ILE A 411 -15.49 -4.18 7.27
CA ILE A 411 -15.61 -2.83 6.71
C ILE A 411 -15.79 -2.84 5.18
N HIS A 412 -15.05 -3.64 4.43
CA HIS A 412 -15.14 -3.70 2.97
C HIS A 412 -16.29 -4.60 2.54
N ASP A 413 -16.29 -5.86 2.98
CA ASP A 413 -17.23 -6.87 2.49
C ASP A 413 -18.62 -6.67 3.09
N VAL A 414 -18.70 -6.45 4.41
CA VAL A 414 -19.98 -6.28 5.11
C VAL A 414 -20.46 -4.84 5.03
N LEU A 415 -19.80 -3.86 5.66
CA LEU A 415 -20.32 -2.49 5.74
C LEU A 415 -20.42 -1.80 4.37
N TYR A 416 -19.30 -1.64 3.66
CA TYR A 416 -19.24 -0.84 2.44
C TYR A 416 -20.14 -1.40 1.34
N ARG A 417 -20.03 -2.69 1.00
CA ARG A 417 -20.86 -3.28 -0.06
C ARG A 417 -22.35 -3.32 0.27
N ASN A 418 -22.74 -3.58 1.52
CA ASN A 418 -24.15 -3.51 1.90
C ASN A 418 -24.69 -2.07 1.84
N LEU A 419 -23.88 -1.06 2.17
CA LEU A 419 -24.25 0.35 2.01
C LEU A 419 -24.38 0.74 0.52
N LEU A 420 -23.48 0.28 -0.34
CA LEU A 420 -23.57 0.48 -1.79
C LEU A 420 -24.87 -0.14 -2.33
N ARG A 421 -25.18 -1.38 -1.95
CA ARG A 421 -26.44 -2.06 -2.31
C ARG A 421 -27.65 -1.27 -1.82
N ALA A 422 -27.64 -0.81 -0.58
CA ALA A 422 -28.74 0.00 -0.01
C ALA A 422 -28.92 1.34 -0.74
N LYS A 423 -27.84 1.90 -1.31
CA LYS A 423 -27.85 3.12 -2.13
C LYS A 423 -28.09 2.87 -3.62
N GLY A 424 -28.28 1.61 -4.05
CA GLY A 424 -28.47 1.25 -5.46
C GLY A 424 -27.21 1.43 -6.33
N GLN A 425 -26.03 1.56 -5.72
CA GLN A 425 -24.76 1.69 -6.41
C GLN A 425 -24.20 0.31 -6.82
N PRO A 426 -23.46 0.21 -7.95
CA PRO A 426 -22.85 -1.05 -8.37
C PRO A 426 -21.85 -1.58 -7.35
N THR A 427 -21.85 -2.90 -7.17
CA THR A 427 -20.76 -3.64 -6.53
C THR A 427 -20.21 -4.66 -7.52
N GLU A 428 -18.90 -4.74 -7.68
CA GLU A 428 -18.26 -5.78 -8.51
C GLU A 428 -18.36 -7.18 -7.87
N GLN A 429 -18.58 -7.21 -6.56
CA GLN A 429 -18.66 -8.42 -5.75
C GLN A 429 -19.94 -8.40 -4.91
N GLU A 430 -20.42 -9.57 -4.52
CA GLU A 430 -21.57 -9.68 -3.63
C GLU A 430 -21.24 -9.08 -2.24
N PRO A 431 -22.23 -8.45 -1.59
CA PRO A 431 -22.08 -8.00 -0.21
C PRO A 431 -21.86 -9.19 0.72
N GLY A 432 -20.96 -9.02 1.70
CA GLY A 432 -20.69 -10.04 2.70
C GLY A 432 -21.91 -10.37 3.55
N ALA A 433 -21.97 -11.61 4.01
CA ALA A 433 -23.05 -12.17 4.81
C ALA A 433 -23.25 -11.39 6.12
N CYS A 434 -24.46 -10.88 6.31
CA CYS A 434 -24.94 -10.31 7.57
C CYS A 434 -26.47 -10.40 7.65
N LYS A 435 -27.04 -10.28 8.85
CA LYS A 435 -28.50 -10.25 9.02
C LYS A 435 -29.10 -8.95 8.50
N SER A 436 -28.49 -7.81 8.85
CA SER A 436 -28.88 -6.51 8.29
C SER A 436 -27.83 -5.42 8.57
N VAL A 437 -27.78 -4.42 7.69
CA VAL A 437 -27.09 -3.14 7.93
C VAL A 437 -28.12 -2.03 7.91
N THR A 438 -28.32 -1.35 9.04
CA THR A 438 -29.36 -0.31 9.20
C THR A 438 -28.76 1.08 9.40
N GLY A 439 -29.53 2.11 9.00
CA GLY A 439 -29.12 3.51 9.11
C GLY A 439 -28.52 4.12 7.84
N ALA A 440 -28.50 3.40 6.72
CA ALA A 440 -27.99 3.90 5.42
C ALA A 440 -28.68 5.20 4.94
N HIS A 441 -29.94 5.41 5.33
CA HIS A 441 -30.69 6.65 5.04
C HIS A 441 -30.11 7.90 5.72
N ARG A 442 -29.28 7.74 6.75
CA ARG A 442 -28.71 8.83 7.55
C ARG A 442 -27.47 9.47 6.93
N ILE A 443 -26.89 8.84 5.92
CA ILE A 443 -25.69 9.31 5.21
C ILE A 443 -26.03 9.69 3.77
N GLY A 444 -25.41 10.76 3.25
CA GLY A 444 -25.62 11.23 1.88
C GLY A 444 -25.02 10.25 0.86
N ASP A 445 -23.74 9.93 1.02
CA ASP A 445 -22.99 9.03 0.14
C ASP A 445 -21.93 8.24 0.93
N VAL A 446 -21.40 7.17 0.35
CA VAL A 446 -20.30 6.38 0.92
C VAL A 446 -19.10 6.37 -0.03
N VAL A 447 -17.94 6.73 0.49
CA VAL A 447 -16.70 6.85 -0.28
C VAL A 447 -15.63 5.98 0.36
N MET A 448 -15.12 5.00 -0.38
CA MET A 448 -13.97 4.19 0.02
C MET A 448 -12.70 4.79 -0.57
N VAL A 449 -11.70 5.00 0.27
CA VAL A 449 -10.35 5.46 -0.12
C VAL A 449 -9.35 4.39 0.31
N ASP A 450 -8.97 3.56 -0.66
CA ASP A 450 -8.03 2.46 -0.49
C ASP A 450 -6.60 2.81 -0.97
N GLN A 451 -5.66 1.88 -0.77
CA GLN A 451 -4.28 1.97 -1.25
C GLN A 451 -4.11 1.61 -2.72
N SER A 452 -5.19 1.37 -3.47
CA SER A 452 -5.06 1.05 -4.89
C SER A 452 -4.44 2.21 -5.66
N GLN A 453 -3.53 1.90 -6.60
CA GLN A 453 -2.92 2.90 -7.46
C GLN A 453 -4.01 3.73 -8.16
N LEU A 454 -3.91 5.05 -8.04
CA LEU A 454 -4.89 5.96 -8.63
C LEU A 454 -4.94 5.84 -10.16
N ALA A 455 -3.79 5.61 -10.78
CA ALA A 455 -3.67 5.33 -12.20
C ALA A 455 -2.57 4.33 -12.48
N ARG A 456 -2.81 3.44 -13.45
CA ARG A 456 -1.81 2.46 -13.93
C ARG A 456 -0.97 2.97 -15.10
N THR A 457 -1.33 4.13 -15.65
CA THR A 457 -0.68 4.67 -16.86
C THR A 457 -0.05 6.02 -16.56
N PRO A 458 1.04 6.39 -17.24
CA PRO A 458 1.72 7.66 -17.03
C PRO A 458 0.95 8.87 -17.57
N ARG A 459 -0.22 8.67 -18.19
CA ARG A 459 -1.06 9.75 -18.75
C ARG A 459 -1.81 10.53 -17.69
N SER A 460 -2.14 9.91 -16.57
CA SER A 460 -2.83 10.61 -15.49
C SER A 460 -1.83 11.48 -14.75
N THR A 461 -2.18 12.73 -14.48
CA THR A 461 -1.35 13.71 -13.75
C THR A 461 -2.20 14.48 -12.74
N PRO A 462 -1.60 15.12 -11.71
CA PRO A 462 -2.36 15.91 -10.72
C PRO A 462 -3.26 16.98 -11.35
N ILE A 463 -2.77 17.71 -12.36
CA ILE A 463 -3.55 18.77 -13.02
C ILE A 463 -4.76 18.22 -13.81
N LEU A 464 -4.62 17.03 -14.41
CA LEU A 464 -5.74 16.33 -15.05
C LEU A 464 -6.73 15.82 -14.02
N TYR A 465 -6.22 15.27 -12.91
CA TYR A 465 -7.04 14.71 -11.84
C TYR A 465 -7.95 15.77 -11.21
N LEU A 466 -7.44 16.99 -11.02
CA LEU A 466 -8.23 18.13 -10.53
C LEU A 466 -9.12 18.80 -11.60
N GLY A 467 -9.04 18.38 -12.86
CA GLY A 467 -9.78 18.99 -13.97
C GLY A 467 -9.30 20.41 -14.35
N LEU A 468 -8.12 20.82 -13.90
CA LEU A 468 -7.59 22.18 -14.12
C LEU A 468 -6.87 22.33 -15.48
N TYR A 469 -6.51 21.21 -16.10
CA TYR A 469 -5.69 21.22 -17.31
C TYR A 469 -6.36 21.92 -18.49
N ASP A 470 -7.68 21.78 -18.60
CA ASP A 470 -8.46 22.38 -19.70
C ASP A 470 -8.32 23.90 -19.70
N ARG A 471 -8.40 24.51 -18.52
CA ARG A 471 -8.22 25.96 -18.36
C ARG A 471 -6.81 26.41 -18.76
N VAL A 472 -5.78 25.64 -18.39
CA VAL A 472 -4.40 25.96 -18.81
C VAL A 472 -4.27 25.88 -20.34
N ARG A 473 -4.84 24.87 -20.99
CA ARG A 473 -4.81 24.74 -22.46
C ARG A 473 -5.52 25.89 -23.17
N GLU A 474 -6.64 26.37 -22.62
CA GLU A 474 -7.36 27.54 -23.13
C GLU A 474 -6.50 28.81 -23.08
N LEU A 475 -5.76 29.03 -21.99
CA LEU A 475 -4.87 30.19 -21.84
C LEU A 475 -3.76 30.20 -22.91
N PHE A 476 -3.17 29.04 -23.19
CA PHE A 476 -2.17 28.93 -24.26
C PHE A 476 -2.77 29.15 -25.65
N ALA A 477 -3.96 28.59 -25.92
CA ALA A 477 -4.65 28.79 -27.19
C ALA A 477 -5.08 30.25 -27.42
N ALA A 478 -5.32 31.01 -26.35
CA ALA A 478 -5.69 32.42 -26.42
C ALA A 478 -4.50 33.38 -26.68
N LEU A 479 -3.27 32.87 -26.83
CA LEU A 479 -2.11 33.69 -27.16
C LEU A 479 -2.11 34.13 -28.64
N PRO A 480 -1.73 35.38 -28.97
CA PRO A 480 -1.63 35.84 -30.36
C PRO A 480 -0.74 34.96 -31.25
N GLU A 481 0.38 34.50 -30.71
CA GLU A 481 1.29 33.57 -31.40
C GLU A 481 0.64 32.23 -31.75
N SER A 482 -0.23 31.72 -30.87
CA SER A 482 -0.96 30.46 -31.07
C SER A 482 -2.06 30.64 -32.12
N MET A 483 -2.81 31.73 -32.05
CA MET A 483 -3.85 32.05 -33.04
C MET A 483 -3.26 32.23 -34.44
N ALA A 484 -2.11 32.90 -34.56
CA ALA A 484 -1.42 33.09 -35.84
C ALA A 484 -0.97 31.75 -36.48
N GLN A 485 -0.65 30.75 -35.65
CA GLN A 485 -0.27 29.40 -36.10
C GLN A 485 -1.46 28.43 -36.21
N GLY A 486 -2.70 28.89 -35.93
CA GLY A 486 -3.89 28.03 -35.95
C GLY A 486 -3.93 26.99 -34.83
N LEU A 487 -3.16 27.18 -33.75
CA LEU A 487 -3.09 26.25 -32.63
C LEU A 487 -4.30 26.46 -31.69
N THR A 488 -5.16 25.44 -31.61
CA THR A 488 -6.30 25.42 -30.67
C THR A 488 -5.91 24.78 -29.34
N ALA A 489 -6.79 24.83 -28.33
CA ALA A 489 -6.58 24.18 -27.04
C ALA A 489 -6.31 22.66 -27.17
N SER A 490 -6.75 22.03 -28.27
CA SER A 490 -6.45 20.63 -28.56
C SER A 490 -4.97 20.40 -28.81
N ALA A 491 -4.25 21.32 -29.47
CA ALA A 491 -2.81 21.18 -29.75
C ALA A 491 -1.97 21.10 -28.47
N PHE A 492 -2.40 21.76 -27.41
CA PHE A 492 -1.77 21.75 -26.09
C PHE A 492 -2.19 20.57 -25.20
N SER A 493 -2.88 19.56 -25.74
CA SER A 493 -3.25 18.33 -25.02
C SER A 493 -2.31 17.18 -25.32
N PHE A 494 -1.64 16.61 -24.31
CA PHE A 494 -0.80 15.42 -24.51
C PHE A 494 -1.63 14.12 -24.66
N ASN A 495 -2.93 14.11 -24.31
CA ASN A 495 -3.78 12.91 -24.41
C ASN A 495 -4.37 12.70 -25.81
N SER A 496 -4.75 13.77 -26.49
CA SER A 496 -5.54 13.73 -27.73
C SER A 496 -5.16 14.82 -28.74
N GLY A 497 -4.16 15.64 -28.45
CA GLY A 497 -3.76 16.77 -29.29
C GLY A 497 -2.85 16.39 -30.45
N SER A 498 -2.97 17.15 -31.54
CA SER A 498 -2.04 17.10 -32.68
C SER A 498 -0.61 17.55 -32.31
N GLY A 499 -0.46 18.29 -31.22
CA GLY A 499 0.83 18.81 -30.76
C GLY A 499 1.65 17.88 -29.87
N ARG A 500 1.16 16.68 -29.57
CA ARG A 500 1.88 15.69 -28.75
C ARG A 500 3.01 15.02 -29.53
N CYS A 501 4.05 14.56 -28.83
CA CYS A 501 5.11 13.75 -29.42
C CYS A 501 4.54 12.46 -30.04
N GLU A 502 4.95 12.16 -31.28
CA GLU A 502 4.41 11.04 -32.07
C GLU A 502 4.94 9.70 -31.55
N ARG A 503 6.24 9.62 -31.23
CA ARG A 503 6.86 8.38 -30.74
C ARG A 503 6.22 7.85 -29.46
N CYS A 504 6.09 8.70 -28.44
CA CYS A 504 5.49 8.29 -27.15
C CYS A 504 3.97 8.52 -27.08
N CYS A 505 3.34 9.03 -28.14
CA CYS A 505 1.92 9.41 -28.14
C CYS A 505 1.53 10.29 -26.93
N GLY A 506 2.42 11.21 -26.54
CA GLY A 506 2.24 12.14 -25.42
C GLY A 506 2.42 11.58 -24.01
N THR A 507 2.85 10.34 -23.82
CA THR A 507 3.16 9.80 -22.47
C THR A 507 4.43 10.42 -21.89
N GLY A 508 5.40 10.76 -22.73
CA GLY A 508 6.76 11.16 -22.34
C GLY A 508 7.66 9.99 -21.96
N PHE A 509 7.10 8.78 -21.85
CA PHE A 509 7.80 7.56 -21.42
C PHE A 509 7.45 6.39 -22.33
N GLU A 510 8.44 5.53 -22.56
CA GLU A 510 8.28 4.24 -23.23
C GLU A 510 8.26 3.15 -22.16
N LYS A 511 7.26 2.26 -22.22
CA LYS A 511 7.16 1.10 -21.34
C LYS A 511 7.97 -0.03 -21.95
N ILE A 512 8.92 -0.56 -21.20
CA ILE A 512 9.67 -1.74 -21.58
C ILE A 512 9.19 -2.92 -20.73
N GLU A 513 8.76 -3.99 -21.41
CA GLU A 513 8.27 -5.19 -20.76
C GLU A 513 9.44 -6.13 -20.44
N MET A 514 9.61 -6.42 -19.15
CA MET A 514 10.68 -7.28 -18.66
C MET A 514 10.12 -8.69 -18.41
N GLN A 515 10.83 -9.74 -18.85
CA GLN A 515 10.34 -11.11 -18.71
C GLN A 515 10.37 -11.65 -17.27
N PHE A 516 11.35 -11.20 -16.47
CA PHE A 516 11.62 -11.70 -15.11
C PHE A 516 11.58 -10.61 -14.03
N LEU A 517 11.37 -9.36 -14.43
CA LEU A 517 11.37 -8.18 -13.56
C LEU A 517 10.11 -7.36 -13.79
N SER A 518 9.88 -6.38 -12.91
CA SER A 518 8.82 -5.39 -13.10
C SER A 518 9.09 -4.56 -14.35
N ASP A 519 8.03 -4.25 -15.11
CA ASP A 519 8.10 -3.39 -16.29
C ASP A 519 8.74 -2.04 -15.96
N LEU A 520 9.64 -1.57 -16.82
CA LEU A 520 10.36 -0.30 -16.66
C LEU A 520 9.73 0.80 -17.52
N PHE A 521 9.71 2.03 -17.03
CA PHE A 521 9.32 3.21 -17.80
C PHE A 521 10.54 4.08 -18.06
N VAL A 522 11.04 4.08 -19.30
CA VAL A 522 12.18 4.92 -19.71
C VAL A 522 11.71 6.20 -20.37
N ARG A 523 12.50 7.28 -20.29
CA ARG A 523 12.16 8.54 -20.95
C ARG A 523 12.16 8.35 -22.46
N CYS A 524 11.19 8.95 -23.14
CA CYS A 524 11.12 8.91 -24.60
C CYS A 524 12.33 9.60 -25.21
N ALA A 525 13.05 8.93 -26.10
CA ALA A 525 14.27 9.47 -26.70
C ALA A 525 14.03 10.63 -27.70
N GLU A 526 12.80 10.85 -28.17
CA GLU A 526 12.48 11.95 -29.09
C GLU A 526 12.14 13.25 -28.36
N CYS A 527 11.27 13.18 -27.34
CA CYS A 527 10.83 14.36 -26.59
C CYS A 527 11.52 14.53 -25.24
N GLU A 528 12.37 13.59 -24.82
CA GLU A 528 13.08 13.59 -23.53
C GLU A 528 12.16 13.72 -22.32
N GLY A 529 10.91 13.26 -22.44
CA GLY A 529 9.87 13.40 -21.41
C GLY A 529 9.00 14.65 -21.53
N LYS A 530 9.25 15.55 -22.49
CA LYS A 530 8.50 16.81 -22.67
C LYS A 530 7.07 16.61 -23.16
N ARG A 531 6.73 15.43 -23.72
CA ARG A 531 5.39 15.03 -24.22
C ARG A 531 4.87 15.75 -25.46
N PHE A 532 5.48 16.87 -25.85
CA PHE A 532 5.03 17.71 -26.97
C PHE A 532 6.07 17.79 -28.08
N GLN A 533 5.61 18.17 -29.27
CA GLN A 533 6.47 18.51 -30.39
C GLN A 533 7.10 19.89 -30.21
N ALA A 534 8.24 20.11 -30.86
CA ALA A 534 9.01 21.35 -30.73
C ALA A 534 8.23 22.61 -31.10
N HIS A 535 7.30 22.55 -32.07
CA HIS A 535 6.52 23.71 -32.49
C HIS A 535 5.54 24.20 -31.41
N VAL A 536 4.95 23.29 -30.62
CA VAL A 536 4.09 23.63 -29.48
C VAL A 536 4.91 24.22 -28.33
N LEU A 537 6.09 23.66 -28.06
CA LEU A 537 6.98 24.13 -26.99
C LEU A 537 7.54 25.54 -27.23
N ARG A 538 7.50 26.04 -28.48
CA ARG A 538 7.90 27.42 -28.80
C ARG A 538 6.91 28.47 -28.30
N VAL A 539 5.63 28.11 -28.15
CA VAL A 539 4.62 29.02 -27.59
C VAL A 539 4.90 29.20 -26.11
N LYS A 540 5.11 30.46 -25.70
CA LYS A 540 5.42 30.79 -24.31
C LYS A 540 4.34 31.67 -23.69
N PHE A 541 3.80 31.23 -22.57
CA PHE A 541 2.92 32.00 -21.71
C PHE A 541 3.73 32.55 -20.54
N TYR A 542 3.89 33.87 -20.45
CA TYR A 542 4.75 34.53 -19.45
C TYR A 542 6.19 33.95 -19.38
N GLY A 543 6.78 33.67 -20.55
CA GLY A 543 8.14 33.13 -20.66
C GLY A 543 8.27 31.62 -20.46
N ARG A 544 7.18 30.91 -20.12
CA ARG A 544 7.14 29.46 -19.89
C ARG A 544 6.36 28.74 -20.98
N SER A 545 6.89 27.64 -21.49
CA SER A 545 6.16 26.73 -22.38
C SER A 545 5.13 25.91 -21.60
N ILE A 546 4.24 25.21 -22.32
CA ILE A 546 3.25 24.31 -21.67
C ILE A 546 3.94 23.21 -20.84
N HIS A 547 5.11 22.74 -21.27
CA HIS A 547 5.90 21.77 -20.52
C HIS A 547 6.47 22.40 -19.23
N ASP A 548 7.01 23.61 -19.33
CA ASP A 548 7.57 24.32 -18.16
C ASP A 548 6.51 24.59 -17.09
N VAL A 549 5.25 24.83 -17.49
CA VAL A 549 4.11 24.95 -16.55
C VAL A 549 3.79 23.60 -15.90
N LEU A 550 3.86 22.50 -16.65
CA LEU A 550 3.65 21.15 -16.12
C LEU A 550 4.79 20.68 -15.21
N GLU A 551 5.99 21.24 -15.33
CA GLU A 551 7.12 20.96 -14.43
C GLU A 551 7.05 21.71 -13.10
N LEU A 552 6.24 22.77 -13.00
CA LEU A 552 6.07 23.49 -11.74
C LEU A 552 5.55 22.55 -10.66
N THR A 553 6.12 22.68 -9.46
CA THR A 553 5.52 22.12 -8.25
C THR A 553 4.18 22.80 -7.97
N VAL A 554 3.28 22.14 -7.23
CA VAL A 554 2.01 22.73 -6.80
C VAL A 554 2.22 24.09 -6.12
N SER A 555 3.21 24.18 -5.22
CA SER A 555 3.53 25.41 -4.49
C SER A 555 3.95 26.56 -5.42
N GLU A 556 4.80 26.26 -6.40
CA GLU A 556 5.24 27.24 -7.40
C GLU A 556 4.11 27.61 -8.36
N ALA A 557 3.26 26.66 -8.72
CA ALA A 557 2.12 26.87 -9.59
C ALA A 557 1.10 27.81 -8.94
N ILE A 558 0.83 27.68 -7.64
CA ILE A 558 -0.03 28.61 -6.89
C ILE A 558 0.51 30.04 -7.00
N GLN A 559 1.82 30.22 -6.74
CA GLN A 559 2.46 31.54 -6.83
C GLN A 559 2.43 32.08 -8.27
N PHE A 560 2.69 31.24 -9.26
CA PHE A 560 2.66 31.60 -10.67
C PHE A 560 1.26 32.03 -11.12
N PHE A 561 0.22 31.25 -10.78
CA PHE A 561 -1.17 31.56 -11.13
C PHE A 561 -1.70 32.78 -10.39
N ALA A 562 -1.23 33.05 -9.17
CA ALA A 562 -1.52 34.28 -8.45
C ALA A 562 -0.93 35.51 -9.14
N GLN A 563 0.33 35.44 -9.61
CA GLN A 563 0.99 36.55 -10.30
C GLN A 563 0.30 36.97 -11.61
N ILE A 564 -0.31 36.03 -12.32
CA ILE A 564 -1.01 36.28 -13.59
C ILE A 564 -2.51 36.61 -13.42
N GLY A 565 -3.03 36.62 -12.17
CA GLY A 565 -4.43 36.94 -11.89
C GLY A 565 -5.43 35.77 -12.08
N GLU A 566 -4.96 34.53 -12.16
CA GLU A 566 -5.82 33.32 -12.27
C GLU A 566 -5.95 32.56 -10.93
N SER A 567 -5.67 33.22 -9.79
CA SER A 567 -5.75 32.60 -8.45
C SER A 567 -7.09 31.90 -8.19
N ALA A 568 -8.21 32.58 -8.43
CA ALA A 568 -9.54 32.02 -8.11
C ALA A 568 -9.91 30.74 -8.89
N LYS A 569 -9.34 30.55 -10.10
CA LYS A 569 -9.69 29.41 -10.97
C LYS A 569 -8.65 28.31 -10.95
N LEU A 570 -7.37 28.64 -10.73
CA LEU A 570 -6.24 27.71 -10.77
C LEU A 570 -5.48 27.64 -9.44
N GLY A 571 -5.30 28.76 -8.74
CA GLY A 571 -4.60 28.81 -7.45
C GLY A 571 -5.39 28.16 -6.31
N ASP A 572 -6.60 28.64 -6.03
CA ASP A 572 -7.40 28.18 -4.89
C ASP A 572 -7.70 26.66 -4.94
N PRO A 573 -7.94 26.03 -6.11
CA PRO A 573 -8.05 24.57 -6.19
C PRO A 573 -6.73 23.82 -5.92
N LEU A 574 -5.58 24.44 -6.20
CA LEU A 574 -4.26 23.89 -5.92
C LEU A 574 -3.84 24.06 -4.46
N ASP A 575 -4.33 25.08 -3.75
CA ASP A 575 -4.05 25.29 -2.32
C ASP A 575 -4.41 24.05 -1.49
N VAL A 576 -5.50 23.36 -1.84
CA VAL A 576 -5.90 22.14 -1.15
C VAL A 576 -4.82 21.05 -1.24
N LEU A 577 -4.09 20.95 -2.35
CA LEU A 577 -2.97 20.02 -2.50
C LEU A 577 -1.80 20.40 -1.59
N ASP A 578 -1.49 21.69 -1.46
CA ASP A 578 -0.44 22.15 -0.58
C ASP A 578 -0.80 21.92 0.90
N GLU A 579 -2.05 22.19 1.28
CA GLU A 579 -2.59 21.94 2.62
C GLU A 579 -2.50 20.47 3.04
N VAL A 580 -2.73 19.52 2.12
CA VAL A 580 -2.54 18.08 2.41
C VAL A 580 -1.08 17.65 2.32
N GLY A 581 -0.16 18.58 2.09
CA GLY A 581 1.29 18.34 2.07
C GLY A 581 1.78 17.71 0.78
N LEU A 582 1.08 17.92 -0.33
CA LEU A 582 1.47 17.53 -1.69
C LEU A 582 2.02 18.71 -2.51
N GLY A 583 2.36 19.83 -1.85
CA GLY A 583 2.89 21.04 -2.45
C GLY A 583 4.14 20.86 -3.31
N TYR A 584 4.89 19.78 -3.10
CA TYR A 584 6.14 19.46 -3.80
C TYR A 584 5.94 18.64 -5.07
N ILE A 585 4.75 18.07 -5.30
CA ILE A 585 4.46 17.27 -6.50
C ILE A 585 4.37 18.22 -7.71
N ARG A 586 4.87 17.77 -8.86
CA ARG A 586 4.76 18.52 -10.12
C ARG A 586 3.40 18.34 -10.77
N LEU A 587 2.86 19.39 -11.39
CA LEU A 587 1.53 19.36 -12.03
C LEU A 587 1.41 18.28 -13.11
N GLY A 588 2.48 18.02 -13.86
CA GLY A 588 2.59 17.02 -14.92
C GLY A 588 3.14 15.67 -14.46
N GLN A 589 3.43 15.48 -13.18
CA GLN A 589 3.99 14.22 -12.68
C GLN A 589 3.05 13.04 -12.98
N PRO A 590 3.54 11.94 -13.56
CA PRO A 590 2.72 10.75 -13.74
C PRO A 590 2.17 10.22 -12.42
N LEU A 591 0.86 9.95 -12.32
CA LEU A 591 0.25 9.47 -11.07
C LEU A 591 0.67 8.04 -10.70
N ASN A 592 1.17 7.26 -11.65
CA ASN A 592 1.69 5.91 -11.40
C ASN A 592 3.07 5.91 -10.70
N THR A 593 3.76 7.05 -10.61
CA THR A 593 5.01 7.18 -9.86
C THR A 593 4.79 7.69 -8.43
N LEU A 594 3.55 8.01 -8.05
CA LEU A 594 3.24 8.42 -6.69
C LEU A 594 3.34 7.24 -5.72
N SER A 595 3.84 7.53 -4.52
CA SER A 595 3.73 6.63 -3.38
C SER A 595 2.27 6.39 -2.99
N GLY A 596 2.02 5.33 -2.20
CA GLY A 596 0.69 5.03 -1.67
C GLY A 596 0.11 6.21 -0.86
N GLY A 597 0.92 6.79 0.04
CA GLY A 597 0.55 7.94 0.84
C GLY A 597 0.28 9.22 0.05
N GLU A 598 1.01 9.48 -1.04
CA GLU A 598 0.72 10.59 -1.96
C GLU A 598 -0.58 10.37 -2.73
N SER A 599 -0.78 9.16 -3.27
CA SER A 599 -1.99 8.78 -4.01
C SER A 599 -3.24 8.94 -3.14
N GLN A 600 -3.15 8.55 -1.88
CA GLN A 600 -4.26 8.65 -0.93
C GLN A 600 -4.60 10.10 -0.56
N ARG A 601 -3.58 10.92 -0.29
CA ARG A 601 -3.77 12.36 -0.06
C ARG A 601 -4.35 13.08 -1.28
N LEU A 602 -3.99 12.64 -2.49
CA LEU A 602 -4.59 13.15 -3.71
C LEU A 602 -6.06 12.75 -3.87
N LYS A 603 -6.43 11.50 -3.54
CA LYS A 603 -7.84 11.04 -3.49
C LYS A 603 -8.68 11.87 -2.51
N LEU A 604 -8.09 12.27 -1.39
CA LEU A 604 -8.75 13.13 -0.40
C LEU A 604 -9.08 14.52 -0.92
N VAL A 605 -8.21 15.11 -1.74
CA VAL A 605 -8.39 16.47 -2.28
C VAL A 605 -9.68 16.61 -3.09
N ALA A 606 -10.04 15.59 -3.88
CA ALA A 606 -11.29 15.57 -4.65
C ALA A 606 -12.56 15.70 -3.77
N HIS A 607 -12.44 15.43 -2.47
CA HIS A 607 -13.55 15.46 -1.52
C HIS A 607 -13.51 16.63 -0.55
N LEU A 608 -12.34 17.26 -0.38
CA LEU A 608 -12.17 18.48 0.42
C LEU A 608 -12.57 19.74 -0.36
N GLY A 609 -12.51 19.70 -1.69
CA GLY A 609 -12.87 20.83 -2.55
C GLY A 609 -14.34 21.21 -2.41
N HIS A 610 -14.62 22.36 -1.79
CA HIS A 610 -15.96 22.99 -1.76
C HIS A 610 -16.36 23.61 -3.11
N SER A 611 -15.52 23.52 -4.15
CA SER A 611 -15.75 24.19 -5.42
C SER A 611 -16.50 23.28 -6.41
N PRO A 612 -17.60 23.76 -7.03
CA PRO A 612 -18.38 22.99 -8.01
C PRO A 612 -17.59 22.59 -9.27
N VAL A 613 -16.36 23.08 -9.43
CA VAL A 613 -15.45 22.73 -10.54
C VAL A 613 -14.93 21.29 -10.43
N VAL A 614 -14.74 20.75 -9.22
CA VAL A 614 -14.19 19.40 -9.01
C VAL A 614 -15.28 18.31 -9.07
N ALA A 615 -16.56 18.69 -8.91
CA ALA A 615 -17.69 17.77 -8.96
C ALA A 615 -17.96 17.16 -10.35
N GLY A 616 -17.32 17.69 -11.40
CA GLY A 616 -17.43 17.17 -12.77
C GLY A 616 -16.56 15.94 -13.07
N VAL A 617 -15.60 15.60 -12.18
CA VAL A 617 -14.66 14.49 -12.39
C VAL A 617 -14.88 13.43 -11.31
N SER A 618 -16.07 12.83 -11.31
CA SER A 618 -16.22 11.49 -10.74
C SER A 618 -15.32 10.54 -11.53
N PRO A 619 -14.55 9.64 -10.87
CA PRO A 619 -13.75 8.66 -11.57
C PRO A 619 -14.68 7.73 -12.36
N ALA A 620 -14.75 7.95 -13.68
CA ALA A 620 -15.32 7.05 -14.68
C ALA A 620 -16.46 6.12 -14.21
N SER A 621 -17.56 6.68 -13.72
CA SER A 621 -18.85 6.00 -13.79
C SER A 621 -19.50 6.40 -15.11
N ASN A 622 -19.41 5.54 -16.12
CA ASN A 622 -20.04 5.74 -17.42
C ASN A 622 -21.51 6.17 -17.28
N GLY A 623 -21.83 7.33 -17.86
CA GLY A 623 -23.13 7.75 -18.41
C GLY A 623 -24.38 7.54 -17.58
N HIS A 624 -25.07 8.64 -17.29
CA HIS A 624 -26.45 8.97 -17.72
C HIS A 624 -27.06 9.89 -16.67
N ALA A 625 -26.88 11.20 -16.90
CA ALA A 625 -27.72 12.22 -16.29
C ALA A 625 -29.11 12.13 -16.94
N ALA A 626 -29.99 11.30 -16.38
CA ALA A 626 -31.42 11.42 -16.60
C ALA A 626 -31.97 12.33 -15.50
N GLY A 627 -32.31 13.56 -15.89
CA GLY A 627 -32.92 14.53 -15.01
C GLY A 627 -34.28 14.05 -14.51
N THR A 628 -34.42 13.93 -13.20
CA THR A 628 -35.72 14.10 -12.51
C THR A 628 -35.48 14.90 -11.24
N ALA A 629 -36.33 15.91 -11.06
CA ALA A 629 -36.26 16.92 -10.02
C ALA A 629 -36.46 16.32 -8.63
N ALA A 630 -35.36 16.00 -7.95
CA ALA A 630 -35.30 15.68 -6.53
C ALA A 630 -34.04 16.31 -5.88
N THR A 631 -33.74 17.55 -6.26
CA THR A 631 -32.51 18.25 -5.86
C THR A 631 -32.84 19.42 -4.96
N THR A 632 -32.89 19.17 -3.65
CA THR A 632 -32.67 20.19 -2.59
C THR A 632 -32.46 19.57 -1.20
N GLU A 633 -33.02 18.38 -0.90
CA GLU A 633 -32.84 17.76 0.43
C GLU A 633 -31.59 16.86 0.57
N ALA A 634 -31.11 16.27 -0.54
CA ALA A 634 -29.99 15.33 -0.52
C ALA A 634 -28.62 15.96 -0.14
N HIS A 635 -28.49 17.29 -0.23
CA HIS A 635 -27.27 18.03 0.12
C HIS A 635 -27.12 18.35 1.61
N SER A 636 -28.09 17.98 2.46
CA SER A 636 -28.04 18.26 3.91
C SER A 636 -27.38 17.16 4.76
N ARG A 637 -27.11 15.98 4.18
CA ARG A 637 -26.57 14.81 4.91
C ARG A 637 -25.09 14.62 4.60
N GLY A 638 -24.26 14.59 5.64
CA GLY A 638 -22.82 14.32 5.51
C GLY A 638 -22.51 12.97 4.85
N LYS A 639 -21.35 12.87 4.22
CA LYS A 639 -20.85 11.63 3.60
C LYS A 639 -20.17 10.73 4.65
N LEU A 640 -20.12 9.43 4.37
CA LEU A 640 -19.30 8.47 5.11
C LEU A 640 -18.03 8.18 4.31
N PHE A 641 -16.87 8.53 4.85
CA PHE A 641 -15.58 8.18 4.29
C PHE A 641 -15.02 6.95 5.01
N ILE A 642 -14.55 5.98 4.23
CA ILE A 642 -13.88 4.78 4.72
C ILE A 642 -12.45 4.80 4.20
N PHE A 643 -11.47 4.69 5.10
CA PHE A 643 -10.05 4.65 4.78
C PHE A 643 -9.46 3.30 5.20
N ASP A 644 -8.72 2.68 4.29
CA ASP A 644 -7.99 1.45 4.56
C ASP A 644 -6.50 1.75 4.76
N GLU A 645 -6.02 1.57 5.99
CA GLU A 645 -4.63 1.76 6.44
C GLU A 645 -3.95 3.01 5.84
N PRO A 646 -4.48 4.23 6.12
CA PRO A 646 -4.03 5.45 5.50
C PRO A 646 -2.64 5.96 5.95
N THR A 647 -2.05 5.38 7.00
CA THR A 647 -0.72 5.76 7.47
C THR A 647 0.42 4.95 6.87
N VAL A 648 0.12 4.03 5.96
CA VAL A 648 1.14 3.24 5.27
C VAL A 648 2.09 4.16 4.52
N GLY A 649 3.37 4.00 4.85
CA GLY A 649 4.49 4.80 4.36
C GLY A 649 4.52 6.28 4.71
N LEU A 650 3.83 6.65 5.79
CA LEU A 650 3.84 8.01 6.29
C LEU A 650 4.79 8.16 7.49
N HIS A 651 5.67 9.17 7.41
CA HIS A 651 6.45 9.63 8.55
C HIS A 651 5.54 10.20 9.66
N PHE A 652 6.01 10.31 10.90
CA PHE A 652 5.23 10.87 12.03
C PHE A 652 4.58 12.23 11.71
N ASP A 653 5.32 13.09 11.01
CA ASP A 653 4.82 14.41 10.61
C ASP A 653 3.76 14.37 9.49
N ASP A 654 3.88 13.39 8.59
CA ASP A 654 2.86 13.08 7.59
C ASP A 654 1.56 12.60 8.25
N VAL A 655 1.67 11.72 9.25
CA VAL A 655 0.52 11.24 10.04
C VAL A 655 -0.15 12.42 10.76
N ALA A 656 0.63 13.34 11.34
CA ALA A 656 0.10 14.54 11.98
C ALA A 656 -0.73 15.40 11.01
N LEU A 657 -0.28 15.53 9.77
CA LEU A 657 -0.98 16.27 8.72
C LEU A 657 -2.26 15.55 8.29
N LEU A 658 -2.19 14.24 8.07
CA LEU A 658 -3.33 13.41 7.72
C LEU A 658 -4.44 13.47 8.79
N VAL A 659 -4.07 13.38 10.06
CA VAL A 659 -5.03 13.50 11.18
C VAL A 659 -5.71 14.86 11.14
N LYS A 660 -5.01 15.97 10.89
CA LYS A 660 -5.63 17.30 10.74
C LYS A 660 -6.67 17.32 9.63
N VAL A 661 -6.37 16.69 8.49
CA VAL A 661 -7.30 16.57 7.36
C VAL A 661 -8.55 15.76 7.75
N PHE A 662 -8.38 14.65 8.47
CA PHE A 662 -9.51 13.88 9.01
C PHE A 662 -10.37 14.69 9.97
N GLN A 663 -9.75 15.47 10.87
CA GLN A 663 -10.51 16.32 11.78
C GLN A 663 -11.34 17.37 11.02
N ARG A 664 -10.75 18.02 10.01
CA ARG A 664 -11.46 18.99 9.17
C ARG A 664 -12.64 18.37 8.42
N LEU A 665 -12.47 17.17 7.86
CA LEU A 665 -13.56 16.44 7.19
C LEU A 665 -14.74 16.14 8.12
N VAL A 666 -14.46 15.75 9.37
CA VAL A 666 -15.51 15.51 10.38
C VAL A 666 -16.17 16.83 10.80
N GLU A 667 -15.41 17.91 10.96
CA GLU A 667 -15.92 19.25 11.27
C GLU A 667 -16.85 19.80 10.20
N SER A 668 -16.62 19.47 8.93
CA SER A 668 -17.53 19.75 7.81
C SER A 668 -18.82 18.92 7.85
N GLY A 669 -19.03 18.07 8.86
CA GLY A 669 -20.25 17.29 9.07
C GLY A 669 -20.22 15.88 8.50
N ASN A 670 -19.07 15.41 8.01
CA ASN A 670 -18.92 14.04 7.51
C ASN A 670 -18.61 13.04 8.64
N SER A 671 -18.73 11.76 8.33
CA SER A 671 -18.33 10.66 9.22
C SER A 671 -17.12 9.95 8.63
N ILE A 672 -16.18 9.56 9.49
CA ILE A 672 -14.96 8.88 9.06
C ILE A 672 -14.85 7.54 9.76
N VAL A 673 -14.56 6.49 9.00
CA VAL A 673 -14.17 5.16 9.48
C VAL A 673 -12.79 4.85 8.92
N VAL A 674 -11.82 4.61 9.77
CA VAL A 674 -10.43 4.31 9.37
C VAL A 674 -10.06 2.94 9.90
N ILE A 675 -9.57 2.05 9.03
CA ILE A 675 -8.92 0.80 9.44
C ILE A 675 -7.46 1.13 9.72
N GLU A 676 -6.99 0.94 10.96
CA GLU A 676 -5.62 1.32 11.33
C GLU A 676 -4.99 0.43 12.41
N HIS A 677 -3.66 0.48 12.39
CA HIS A 677 -2.74 -0.14 13.34
C HIS A 677 -1.81 0.89 14.02
N ASN A 678 -1.73 2.11 13.49
CA ASN A 678 -0.93 3.19 14.04
C ASN A 678 -1.56 3.80 15.31
N LEU A 679 -0.81 3.76 16.43
CA LEU A 679 -1.28 4.26 17.73
C LEU A 679 -1.54 5.77 17.73
N GLU A 680 -0.80 6.54 16.94
CA GLU A 680 -0.95 8.00 16.85
C GLU A 680 -2.28 8.40 16.19
N VAL A 681 -2.80 7.56 15.30
CA VAL A 681 -4.13 7.75 14.70
C VAL A 681 -5.22 7.30 15.68
N MET A 682 -5.06 6.13 16.30
CA MET A 682 -6.02 5.59 17.27
C MET A 682 -6.27 6.54 18.44
N LYS A 683 -5.21 7.13 19.02
CA LYS A 683 -5.35 8.08 20.13
C LYS A 683 -6.09 9.36 19.72
N CYS A 684 -6.16 9.68 18.42
CA CYS A 684 -6.86 10.84 17.89
C CYS A 684 -8.32 10.53 17.51
N ALA A 685 -8.72 9.26 17.48
CA ALA A 685 -10.08 8.85 17.18
C ALA A 685 -11.07 9.25 18.29
N ASP A 686 -12.32 9.48 17.91
CA ASP A 686 -13.42 9.69 18.85
C ASP A 686 -13.96 8.35 19.39
N TRP A 687 -13.93 7.33 18.53
CA TRP A 687 -14.43 5.98 18.81
C TRP A 687 -13.50 4.93 18.22
N ILE A 688 -13.32 3.81 18.93
CA ILE A 688 -12.52 2.65 18.51
C ILE A 688 -13.40 1.41 18.52
N ILE A 689 -13.27 0.60 17.48
CA ILE A 689 -13.85 -0.75 17.36
C ILE A 689 -12.67 -1.71 17.25
N ASP A 690 -12.48 -2.55 18.26
CA ASP A 690 -11.39 -3.52 18.34
C ASP A 690 -11.88 -4.95 18.04
N LEU A 691 -11.33 -5.56 16.99
CA LEU A 691 -11.65 -6.92 16.56
C LEU A 691 -10.55 -7.91 16.93
N GLY A 692 -10.94 -9.10 17.38
CA GLY A 692 -10.00 -10.13 17.81
C GLY A 692 -10.73 -11.28 18.51
N PRO A 693 -10.18 -11.85 19.60
CA PRO A 693 -8.92 -11.49 20.26
C PRO A 693 -7.67 -11.87 19.46
N GLU A 694 -7.77 -12.89 18.61
CA GLU A 694 -6.67 -13.38 17.77
C GLU A 694 -7.02 -13.26 16.28
N ALA A 695 -6.20 -13.86 15.42
CA ALA A 695 -6.36 -13.86 13.98
C ALA A 695 -7.01 -15.17 13.47
N GLY A 696 -7.55 -15.16 12.25
CA GLY A 696 -8.15 -16.35 11.63
C GLY A 696 -9.35 -16.86 12.41
N ASP A 697 -9.46 -18.18 12.57
CA ASP A 697 -10.59 -18.85 13.24
C ASP A 697 -10.79 -18.44 14.71
N GLU A 698 -9.71 -17.98 15.37
CA GLU A 698 -9.73 -17.53 16.76
C GLU A 698 -10.06 -16.02 16.89
N GLY A 699 -10.20 -15.34 15.75
CA GLY A 699 -10.61 -13.95 15.62
C GLY A 699 -12.08 -13.77 15.28
N GLY A 700 -12.40 -12.63 14.68
CA GLY A 700 -13.73 -12.34 14.16
C GLY A 700 -14.79 -12.05 15.23
N ARG A 701 -14.38 -11.69 16.44
CA ARG A 701 -15.27 -11.20 17.50
C ARG A 701 -15.00 -9.74 17.80
N LEU A 702 -16.02 -9.04 18.29
CA LEU A 702 -15.87 -7.71 18.87
C LEU A 702 -15.28 -7.86 20.28
N VAL A 703 -14.04 -7.37 20.48
CA VAL A 703 -13.35 -7.44 21.77
C VAL A 703 -13.70 -6.24 22.64
N ALA A 704 -13.66 -5.05 22.04
CA ALA A 704 -14.02 -3.80 22.70
C ALA A 704 -14.60 -2.80 21.69
N ALA A 705 -15.51 -1.95 22.15
CA ALA A 705 -15.98 -0.78 21.41
C ALA A 705 -16.18 0.38 22.40
N GLY A 706 -15.64 1.55 22.08
CA GLY A 706 -15.68 2.69 22.99
C GLY A 706 -14.76 3.84 22.58
N THR A 707 -14.67 4.85 23.43
CA THR A 707 -13.61 5.86 23.34
C THR A 707 -12.22 5.22 23.53
N PRO A 708 -11.13 5.83 23.01
CA PRO A 708 -9.77 5.34 23.23
C PRO A 708 -9.44 5.03 24.70
N GLU A 709 -9.92 5.87 25.62
CA GLU A 709 -9.71 5.72 27.06
C GLU A 709 -10.50 4.55 27.67
N GLN A 710 -11.64 4.19 27.07
CA GLN A 710 -12.42 3.00 27.48
C GLN A 710 -11.77 1.72 26.97
N VAL A 711 -11.34 1.70 25.70
CA VAL A 711 -10.67 0.52 25.11
C VAL A 711 -9.34 0.24 25.81
N ALA A 712 -8.60 1.28 26.21
CA ALA A 712 -7.35 1.14 26.97
C ALA A 712 -7.50 0.44 28.34
N LYS A 713 -8.72 0.37 28.90
CA LYS A 713 -9.01 -0.31 30.17
C LYS A 713 -9.42 -1.77 30.01
N VAL A 714 -9.57 -2.26 28.79
CA VAL A 714 -10.03 -3.62 28.51
C VAL A 714 -8.81 -4.56 28.42
N ASP A 715 -8.60 -5.39 29.45
CA ASP A 715 -7.42 -6.29 29.52
C ASP A 715 -7.36 -7.32 28.39
N ALA A 716 -8.51 -7.73 27.85
CA ALA A 716 -8.62 -8.66 26.74
C ALA A 716 -8.22 -8.05 25.39
N SER A 717 -8.20 -6.72 25.28
CA SER A 717 -7.83 -6.00 24.06
C SER A 717 -6.31 -5.87 23.96
N HIS A 718 -5.69 -6.50 22.96
CA HIS A 718 -4.27 -6.25 22.66
C HIS A 718 -4.05 -4.77 22.35
N THR A 719 -4.93 -4.16 21.57
CA THR A 719 -4.92 -2.74 21.24
C THR A 719 -4.95 -1.87 22.50
N GLY A 720 -5.84 -2.18 23.44
CA GLY A 720 -5.98 -1.46 24.71
C GLY A 720 -4.69 -1.41 25.52
N ARG A 721 -3.94 -2.52 25.56
CA ARG A 721 -2.65 -2.60 26.29
C ARG A 721 -1.61 -1.61 25.75
N PHE A 722 -1.47 -1.51 24.41
CA PHE A 722 -0.52 -0.57 23.80
C PHE A 722 -1.03 0.88 23.85
N LEU A 723 -2.34 1.08 23.64
CA LEU A 723 -2.97 2.39 23.67
C LEU A 723 -2.89 3.04 25.05
N GLY A 724 -3.02 2.26 26.13
CA GLY A 724 -2.84 2.73 27.50
C GLY A 724 -1.47 3.36 27.76
N GLY A 725 -0.41 2.83 27.15
CA GLY A 725 0.94 3.38 27.24
C GLY A 725 1.08 4.74 26.57
N VAL A 726 0.40 4.96 25.44
CA VAL A 726 0.46 6.24 24.70
C VAL A 726 -0.42 7.30 25.35
N LEU A 727 -1.61 6.94 25.83
CA LEU A 727 -2.51 7.85 26.56
C LEU A 727 -1.96 8.25 27.94
N GLY A 728 -1.11 7.42 28.55
CA GLY A 728 -0.50 7.68 29.86
C GLY A 728 0.71 8.64 29.85
N LYS A 729 1.32 8.91 28.69
CA LYS A 729 2.55 9.74 28.55
C LYS A 729 2.36 11.24 28.89
N ASP A 730 1.13 11.72 29.07
CA ASP A 730 0.85 13.12 29.48
C ASP A 730 1.17 13.41 30.96
N LYS A 731 1.49 12.38 31.77
CA LYS A 731 2.04 12.57 33.11
C LYS A 731 3.55 12.42 33.05
N GLY A 732 4.27 13.54 33.05
CA GLY A 732 5.72 13.62 32.88
C GLY A 732 6.51 12.55 33.63
N SER A 733 7.03 11.56 32.90
CA SER A 733 8.16 10.73 33.30
C SER A 733 8.84 10.16 32.05
N ALA A 734 10.15 10.28 32.03
CA ALA A 734 11.05 9.93 30.93
C ALA A 734 11.03 8.44 30.54
N GLY A 735 11.35 8.17 29.27
CA GLY A 735 11.99 6.94 28.79
C GLY A 735 11.14 5.67 28.80
N PHE A 736 10.51 5.37 27.67
CA PHE A 736 10.07 4.00 27.39
C PHE A 736 11.32 3.18 27.02
N GLN A 737 11.83 2.39 27.97
CA GLN A 737 12.54 1.15 27.61
C GLN A 737 11.46 0.10 27.34
N PRO A 738 11.38 -0.48 26.12
CA PRO A 738 10.62 -1.69 25.96
C PRO A 738 11.30 -2.72 26.87
N ALA A 739 10.60 -3.16 27.92
CA ALA A 739 11.00 -4.35 28.64
C ALA A 739 10.85 -5.53 27.67
N VAL A 740 11.89 -5.79 26.87
CA VAL A 740 12.18 -7.12 26.34
C VAL A 740 12.64 -7.96 27.53
N ARG A 741 11.75 -8.15 28.51
CA ARG A 741 11.84 -9.28 29.42
C ARG A 741 11.06 -10.37 28.72
N GLY A 742 11.81 -11.32 28.15
CA GLY A 742 11.25 -12.49 27.50
C GLY A 742 10.15 -13.09 28.35
N ILE A 743 8.97 -13.24 27.76
CA ILE A 743 7.98 -14.20 28.22
C ILE A 743 8.56 -15.56 27.84
N LEU A 744 9.50 -16.05 28.64
CA LEU A 744 9.67 -17.48 28.83
C LEU A 744 8.44 -17.92 29.63
N PRO A 745 7.64 -18.89 29.16
CA PRO A 745 6.58 -19.45 29.99
C PRO A 745 7.20 -20.01 31.26
N GLY A 746 6.79 -19.47 32.40
CA GLY A 746 7.20 -19.95 33.71
C GLY A 746 6.73 -21.39 33.88
N THR A 747 7.69 -22.31 33.98
CA THR A 747 7.47 -23.64 34.52
C THR A 747 7.21 -23.49 36.02
N SER A 748 5.95 -23.62 36.41
CA SER A 748 5.59 -23.96 37.79
C SER A 748 6.13 -25.36 38.06
N ALA A 749 7.25 -25.42 38.77
CA ALA A 749 7.69 -26.63 39.45
C ALA A 749 6.63 -27.02 40.47
N ASP A 750 6.01 -28.19 40.28
CA ASP A 750 5.70 -29.15 41.35
C ASP A 750 5.10 -30.45 40.77
N VAL A 751 5.88 -31.53 40.94
CA VAL A 751 5.51 -32.95 41.08
C VAL A 751 4.82 -33.66 39.89
N ILE A 752 5.58 -34.48 39.17
CA ILE A 752 5.42 -35.96 39.02
C ILE A 752 6.64 -36.52 38.23
N GLY A 753 7.39 -37.40 38.90
CA GLY A 753 8.04 -38.61 38.38
C GLY A 753 8.99 -38.53 37.18
N ASP A 754 10.29 -38.67 37.46
CA ASP A 754 11.30 -39.22 36.55
C ASP A 754 10.80 -40.50 35.87
N ASP A 755 10.91 -40.55 34.53
CA ASP A 755 11.78 -41.48 33.79
C ASP A 755 11.57 -41.29 32.27
N ASP A 756 12.68 -41.30 31.51
CA ASP A 756 12.77 -41.46 30.04
C ASP A 756 12.67 -40.25 29.09
N VAL A 757 13.42 -39.15 29.33
CA VAL A 757 13.77 -38.17 28.28
C VAL A 757 15.27 -37.84 28.27
N GLU A 758 16.10 -38.81 27.87
CA GLU A 758 17.55 -38.57 27.65
C GLU A 758 18.08 -39.08 26.28
N HIS A 759 17.23 -39.21 25.27
CA HIS A 759 17.70 -39.60 23.93
C HIS A 759 16.98 -38.84 22.81
N SER A 760 17.48 -37.65 22.44
CA SER A 760 17.29 -37.05 21.08
C SER A 760 18.05 -35.73 20.80
N LEU A 761 18.89 -35.19 21.68
CA LEU A 761 19.64 -33.95 21.43
C LEU A 761 21.16 -34.16 21.43
N ARG A 762 21.68 -35.06 20.58
CA ARG A 762 23.12 -35.11 20.23
C ARG A 762 23.35 -35.70 18.84
N VAL A 763 23.44 -34.84 17.82
CA VAL A 763 24.38 -34.88 16.67
C VAL A 763 24.32 -33.45 16.10
N ALA A 764 25.37 -32.62 16.06
CA ALA A 764 26.76 -32.89 15.77
C ALA A 764 27.72 -32.25 16.80
N GLU A 765 28.69 -33.04 17.24
CA GLU A 765 29.87 -32.55 17.92
C GLU A 765 30.83 -31.90 16.91
N ASP A 766 31.37 -30.76 17.34
CA ASP A 766 32.59 -30.14 16.83
C ASP A 766 33.74 -31.16 16.72
N PRO A 767 34.43 -31.29 15.58
CA PRO A 767 35.80 -31.77 15.57
C PRO A 767 36.70 -30.59 15.98
N SER A 768 37.02 -30.52 17.26
CA SER A 768 38.07 -29.67 17.80
C SER A 768 39.40 -29.93 17.08
N GLY A 769 40.05 -28.88 16.58
CA GLY A 769 41.49 -28.97 16.26
C GLY A 769 42.04 -27.99 15.23
N TRP A 770 41.22 -27.35 14.40
CA TRP A 770 41.69 -26.37 13.42
C TRP A 770 40.64 -25.26 13.28
N ARG A 771 40.83 -24.16 14.03
CA ARG A 771 40.29 -22.87 13.59
C ARG A 771 41.28 -22.38 12.53
N PRO A 772 40.99 -22.45 11.22
CA PRO A 772 41.68 -21.51 10.36
C PRO A 772 41.27 -20.14 10.91
N ALA A 773 42.24 -19.37 11.40
CA ALA A 773 42.06 -17.94 11.41
C ALA A 773 41.63 -17.62 9.97
N LEU A 774 40.34 -17.37 9.77
CA LEU A 774 39.87 -16.80 8.52
C LEU A 774 40.83 -15.63 8.30
N PRO A 775 41.59 -15.62 7.19
CA PRO A 775 42.39 -14.47 6.88
C PRO A 775 41.41 -13.32 6.95
N THR A 776 41.70 -12.33 7.79
CA THR A 776 41.14 -11.00 7.67
C THR A 776 41.62 -10.48 6.33
N LEU A 777 41.02 -10.99 5.25
CA LEU A 777 41.01 -10.37 3.95
C LEU A 777 40.44 -9.00 4.25
N GLY A 778 41.26 -7.97 4.07
CA GLY A 778 40.81 -6.59 4.19
C GLY A 778 39.70 -6.37 3.19
N VAL A 779 38.46 -6.43 3.66
CA VAL A 779 37.26 -6.13 2.88
C VAL A 779 36.67 -4.87 3.49
N ASN A 780 36.51 -3.82 2.69
CA ASN A 780 35.87 -2.56 3.09
C ASN A 780 34.67 -2.84 4.00
N HIS A 781 34.74 -2.35 5.24
CA HIS A 781 33.78 -2.63 6.32
C HIS A 781 32.39 -1.98 6.11
N ALA A 782 32.20 -1.27 4.99
CA ALA A 782 30.97 -0.60 4.66
C ALA A 782 30.75 -0.51 3.15
N ILE A 783 29.48 -0.38 2.77
CA ILE A 783 29.05 0.03 1.42
C ILE A 783 29.16 1.55 1.38
N GLN A 784 29.95 2.07 0.45
CA GLN A 784 30.18 3.51 0.31
C GLN A 784 29.44 4.04 -0.90
N ILE A 785 28.67 5.10 -0.70
CA ILE A 785 28.01 5.87 -1.76
C ILE A 785 28.64 7.25 -1.78
N HIS A 786 29.06 7.69 -2.95
CA HIS A 786 29.59 9.04 -3.16
C HIS A 786 28.84 9.75 -4.28
N GLY A 787 28.39 10.96 -3.98
CA GLY A 787 27.79 11.88 -4.94
C GLY A 787 26.52 11.37 -5.60
N ALA A 788 25.61 10.80 -4.83
CA ALA A 788 24.31 10.35 -5.32
C ALA A 788 23.38 11.54 -5.61
N ARG A 789 22.88 11.61 -6.85
CA ARG A 789 22.03 12.68 -7.40
C ARG A 789 20.77 12.19 -8.10
N GLU A 790 20.53 10.88 -8.06
CA GLU A 790 19.33 10.28 -8.65
C GLU A 790 18.06 10.96 -8.11
N HIS A 791 17.12 11.24 -9.02
CA HIS A 791 15.87 11.97 -8.75
C HIS A 791 16.04 13.32 -8.04
N ASN A 792 15.68 13.42 -6.76
CA ASN A 792 15.71 14.66 -5.98
C ASN A 792 16.89 14.71 -4.99
N LEU A 793 17.81 13.74 -5.03
CA LEU A 793 18.97 13.70 -4.14
C LEU A 793 19.98 14.80 -4.49
N LYS A 794 20.55 15.45 -3.47
CA LYS A 794 21.44 16.61 -3.60
C LYS A 794 22.90 16.23 -3.34
N ASN A 795 23.43 15.35 -4.18
CA ASN A 795 24.83 14.93 -4.14
C ASN A 795 25.25 14.33 -2.78
N ILE A 796 24.43 13.40 -2.28
CA ILE A 796 24.63 12.79 -0.96
C ILE A 796 25.77 11.77 -1.00
N SER A 797 26.52 11.67 0.09
CA SER A 797 27.50 10.60 0.30
C SER A 797 27.24 9.98 1.67
N LEU A 798 27.23 8.66 1.75
CA LEU A 798 26.88 7.91 2.96
C LEU A 798 27.62 6.57 3.02
N GLU A 799 27.73 6.03 4.23
CA GLU A 799 28.45 4.81 4.56
C GLU A 799 27.52 3.82 5.28
N ILE A 800 27.21 2.71 4.64
CA ILE A 800 26.33 1.67 5.21
C ILE A 800 27.20 0.57 5.78
N PRO A 801 27.26 0.39 7.11
CA PRO A 801 28.06 -0.66 7.71
C PRO A 801 27.56 -2.05 7.30
N ARG A 802 28.50 -2.97 7.04
CA ARG A 802 28.18 -4.37 6.73
C ARG A 802 27.79 -5.15 7.98
N ASP A 803 27.00 -6.20 7.78
CA ASP A 803 26.51 -7.13 8.82
C ASP A 803 25.70 -6.44 9.93
N LYS A 804 25.07 -5.32 9.57
CA LYS A 804 24.24 -4.47 10.45
C LYS A 804 22.83 -4.31 9.91
N MET A 805 21.92 -4.01 10.82
CA MET A 805 20.57 -3.52 10.52
C MET A 805 20.61 -1.99 10.44
N VAL A 806 20.51 -1.47 9.21
CA VAL A 806 20.55 -0.05 8.89
C VAL A 806 19.15 0.43 8.51
N ILE A 807 18.63 1.42 9.23
CA ILE A 807 17.32 2.02 8.95
C ILE A 807 17.49 3.33 8.19
N ILE A 808 16.74 3.49 7.09
CA ILE A 808 16.57 4.78 6.42
C ILE A 808 15.21 5.35 6.79
N THR A 809 15.17 6.58 7.30
CA THR A 809 13.93 7.27 7.66
C THR A 809 13.93 8.73 7.19
N GLY A 810 12.81 9.43 7.38
CA GLY A 810 12.58 10.80 6.90
C GLY A 810 11.20 11.00 6.26
N LEU A 811 10.89 12.24 5.83
CA LEU A 811 9.56 12.59 5.30
C LEU A 811 9.19 11.85 4.01
N SER A 812 7.89 11.71 3.73
CA SER A 812 7.42 11.22 2.42
C SER A 812 7.97 12.10 1.30
N GLY A 813 8.59 11.49 0.29
CA GLY A 813 9.23 12.19 -0.83
C GLY A 813 10.60 12.81 -0.51
N SER A 814 11.25 12.47 0.62
CA SER A 814 12.58 13.00 0.94
C SER A 814 13.74 12.35 0.17
N GLY A 815 13.53 11.18 -0.45
CA GLY A 815 14.55 10.44 -1.22
C GLY A 815 14.97 9.09 -0.64
N LYS A 816 14.28 8.58 0.39
CA LYS A 816 14.59 7.28 1.05
C LYS A 816 14.60 6.10 0.08
N SER A 817 13.50 5.89 -0.64
CA SER A 817 13.34 4.80 -1.59
C SER A 817 14.32 4.94 -2.76
N THR A 818 14.68 6.17 -3.13
CA THR A 818 15.70 6.44 -4.15
C THR A 818 17.08 5.92 -3.75
N VAL A 819 17.50 6.15 -2.51
CA VAL A 819 18.76 5.58 -2.01
C VAL A 819 18.72 4.06 -1.95
N ALA A 820 17.62 3.50 -1.42
CA ALA A 820 17.50 2.06 -1.21
C ALA A 820 17.33 1.26 -2.51
N PHE A 821 16.37 1.64 -3.35
CA PHE A 821 15.95 0.86 -4.52
C PHE A 821 16.58 1.36 -5.81
N ASP A 822 16.47 2.66 -6.09
CA ASP A 822 16.90 3.23 -7.38
C ASP A 822 18.44 3.34 -7.49
N ILE A 823 19.16 3.37 -6.36
CA ILE A 823 20.63 3.39 -6.32
C ILE A 823 21.19 2.04 -5.90
N LEU A 824 21.00 1.63 -4.65
CA LEU A 824 21.73 0.47 -4.10
C LEU A 824 21.26 -0.86 -4.70
N PHE A 825 19.95 -1.11 -4.69
CA PHE A 825 19.40 -2.32 -5.29
C PHE A 825 19.63 -2.37 -6.80
N ALA A 826 19.38 -1.26 -7.50
CA ALA A 826 19.66 -1.14 -8.94
C ALA A 826 21.13 -1.42 -9.28
N GLU A 827 22.07 -0.85 -8.52
CA GLU A 827 23.51 -1.08 -8.73
C GLU A 827 23.92 -2.52 -8.39
N GLY A 828 23.35 -3.13 -7.35
CA GLY A 828 23.55 -4.54 -7.02
C GLY A 828 23.03 -5.48 -8.11
N GLN A 829 21.84 -5.21 -8.64
CA GLN A 829 21.23 -5.95 -9.74
C GLN A 829 22.04 -5.78 -11.03
N ARG A 830 22.45 -4.57 -11.36
CA ARG A 830 23.29 -4.27 -12.53
C ARG A 830 24.60 -5.04 -12.48
N ARG A 831 25.30 -5.05 -11.33
CA ARG A 831 26.54 -5.82 -11.13
C ARG A 831 26.33 -7.32 -11.28
N PHE A 832 25.21 -7.84 -10.80
CA PHE A 832 24.86 -9.24 -10.96
C PHE A 832 24.65 -9.59 -12.45
N LEU A 833 23.92 -8.75 -13.19
CA LEU A 833 23.72 -8.93 -14.63
C LEU A 833 25.03 -8.79 -15.43
N ASP A 834 25.89 -7.84 -15.05
CA ASP A 834 27.22 -7.66 -15.64
C ASP A 834 28.14 -8.87 -15.41
N SER A 835 27.89 -9.66 -14.37
CA SER A 835 28.64 -10.89 -14.10
C SER A 835 28.19 -12.08 -14.96
N MET A 836 27.01 -12.00 -15.60
CA MET A 836 26.51 -13.07 -16.46
C MET A 836 27.34 -13.20 -17.74
N SER A 837 27.27 -14.37 -18.39
CA SER A 837 27.96 -14.60 -19.66
C SER A 837 27.47 -13.62 -20.75
N PRO A 838 28.31 -13.24 -21.72
CA PRO A 838 27.89 -12.37 -22.83
C PRO A 838 26.67 -12.90 -23.60
N TYR A 839 26.50 -14.22 -23.66
CA TYR A 839 25.34 -14.88 -24.27
C TYR A 839 24.05 -14.65 -23.46
N ALA A 840 24.10 -14.82 -22.13
CA ALA A 840 22.95 -14.58 -21.27
C ALA A 840 22.52 -13.10 -21.26
N ARG A 841 23.49 -12.18 -21.37
CA ARG A 841 23.24 -10.74 -21.49
C ARG A 841 22.51 -10.34 -22.78
N GLN A 842 22.47 -11.18 -23.81
CA GLN A 842 21.65 -10.90 -25.01
C GLN A 842 20.14 -11.00 -24.73
N PHE A 843 19.75 -11.72 -23.68
CA PHE A 843 18.35 -11.93 -23.29
C PHE A 843 17.94 -11.06 -22.10
N VAL A 844 18.86 -10.25 -21.57
CA VAL A 844 18.60 -9.37 -20.44
C VAL A 844 18.95 -7.94 -20.84
N GLU A 845 17.98 -7.05 -20.75
CA GLU A 845 18.20 -5.64 -21.05
C GLU A 845 19.18 -5.01 -20.05
N GLN A 846 20.06 -4.13 -20.58
CA GLN A 846 20.98 -3.37 -19.76
C GLN A 846 20.20 -2.33 -18.95
N LEU A 847 20.29 -2.43 -17.63
CA LEU A 847 19.75 -1.42 -16.72
C LEU A 847 20.55 -0.13 -16.85
N GLU A 848 19.86 1.03 -16.90
CA GLU A 848 20.50 2.33 -16.82
C GLU A 848 21.29 2.46 -15.52
N LYS A 849 22.48 3.07 -15.61
CA LYS A 849 23.30 3.32 -14.42
C LYS A 849 22.68 4.49 -13.64
N PRO A 850 22.46 4.37 -12.32
CA PRO A 850 21.96 5.49 -11.52
C PRO A 850 22.95 6.67 -11.54
N ASP A 851 22.44 7.90 -11.39
CA ASP A 851 23.26 9.11 -11.27
C ASP A 851 23.94 9.16 -9.90
N VAL A 852 25.09 8.53 -9.84
CA VAL A 852 25.98 8.46 -8.67
C VAL A 852 27.43 8.40 -9.14
N ASP A 853 28.31 9.16 -8.49
CA ASP A 853 29.73 9.19 -8.86
C ASP A 853 30.38 7.82 -8.66
N LEU A 854 30.15 7.23 -7.47
CA LEU A 854 30.76 5.97 -7.09
C LEU A 854 29.92 5.24 -6.05
N VAL A 855 29.71 3.95 -6.28
CA VAL A 855 29.21 3.02 -5.26
C VAL A 855 30.25 1.92 -5.09
N GLN A 856 30.70 1.65 -3.87
CA GLN A 856 31.69 0.61 -3.58
C GLN A 856 31.17 -0.36 -2.52
N GLY A 857 31.62 -1.62 -2.60
CA GLY A 857 31.31 -2.61 -1.58
C GLY A 857 29.89 -3.17 -1.59
N VAL A 858 29.09 -3.01 -2.65
CA VAL A 858 27.74 -3.62 -2.75
C VAL A 858 27.87 -5.15 -2.93
N PRO A 859 27.36 -5.98 -1.99
CA PRO A 859 27.27 -7.43 -2.15
C PRO A 859 26.07 -7.80 -3.05
N PRO A 860 25.84 -9.10 -3.36
CA PRO A 860 24.57 -9.52 -3.98
C PRO A 860 23.38 -8.98 -3.21
N SER A 861 22.39 -8.42 -3.92
CA SER A 861 21.26 -7.71 -3.32
C SER A 861 19.92 -8.40 -3.60
N VAL A 862 19.07 -8.47 -2.58
CA VAL A 862 17.69 -8.96 -2.67
C VAL A 862 16.75 -7.87 -2.18
N ALA A 863 15.78 -7.47 -3.02
CA ALA A 863 14.75 -6.52 -2.64
C ALA A 863 13.48 -7.23 -2.19
N ILE A 864 12.88 -6.73 -1.11
CA ILE A 864 11.57 -7.16 -0.60
C ILE A 864 10.64 -5.93 -0.61
N GLU A 865 10.05 -5.69 -1.79
CA GLU A 865 9.15 -4.55 -2.04
C GLU A 865 7.69 -4.90 -1.74
N GLN A 866 6.88 -3.87 -1.51
CA GLN A 866 5.42 -3.98 -1.43
C GLN A 866 4.75 -4.15 -2.81
N ARG A 867 5.50 -4.00 -3.91
CA ARG A 867 4.93 -4.01 -5.27
C ARG A 867 4.40 -5.39 -5.64
N VAL A 868 3.10 -5.43 -5.89
CA VAL A 868 2.35 -6.65 -6.13
C VAL A 868 2.58 -7.15 -7.55
N THR A 869 3.55 -8.04 -7.77
CA THR A 869 3.45 -8.99 -8.89
C THR A 869 2.36 -9.98 -8.53
N ARG A 870 1.12 -9.65 -8.91
CA ARG A 870 -0.04 -10.53 -8.63
C ARG A 870 0.20 -11.86 -9.33
N GLY A 871 0.44 -12.90 -8.54
CA GLY A 871 0.47 -14.27 -9.03
C GLY A 871 -0.79 -14.59 -9.84
N GLY A 872 -0.66 -15.49 -10.83
CA GLY A 872 -1.80 -15.97 -11.60
C GLY A 872 -2.88 -16.60 -10.70
N GLY A 873 -4.09 -16.83 -11.22
CA GLY A 873 -5.20 -17.41 -10.44
C GLY A 873 -4.92 -18.79 -9.82
N LYS A 874 -3.79 -19.43 -10.15
CA LYS A 874 -3.31 -20.70 -9.59
C LYS A 874 -2.33 -20.54 -8.43
N SER A 875 -1.81 -19.34 -8.17
CA SER A 875 -0.82 -19.09 -7.13
C SER A 875 -1.48 -19.00 -5.75
N THR A 876 -0.93 -19.77 -4.80
CA THR A 876 -1.34 -19.82 -3.39
C THR A 876 -0.14 -19.62 -2.47
N VAL A 877 -0.38 -19.42 -1.17
CA VAL A 877 0.68 -19.34 -0.16
C VAL A 877 1.60 -20.57 -0.21
N ALA A 878 1.08 -21.76 -0.50
CA ALA A 878 1.89 -22.98 -0.63
C ALA A 878 2.87 -22.98 -1.82
N THR A 879 2.61 -22.16 -2.85
CA THR A 879 3.43 -22.13 -4.08
C THR A 879 4.55 -21.09 -4.05
N VAL A 880 4.60 -20.26 -3.01
CA VAL A 880 5.63 -19.26 -2.74
C VAL A 880 6.59 -19.82 -1.69
#